data_AF-A0A5N6LNV9-F1
#
_entry.id   AF-A0A5N6LNV9-F1
#
_cell.length_a   1.000
_cell.length_b   1.000
_cell.length_c   1.000
_cell.angle_alpha   90.00
_cell.angle_beta   90.00
_cell.angle_gamma   90.00
#
_symmetry.space_group_name_H-M   'P 1'
#
loop_
_entity.id
_entity.type
_entity.pdbx_description
1 polymer ?
#
loop_
_entity_poly.entity_id
_entity_poly.type
_entity_poly.pdbx_seq_one_letter_code
_entity_poly.pdbx_strand_id
1 'polypeptide(L)'
;MISTPFSTTISHQPPPSPETLALQITTCKNIKQLLQIHAAVIRHGFHNHPLVSFKLQRSYFSFNRLDQSFALFNLTHNPNVFFYTSIIHAHAVDNLHLRAIELYIRMISQDVGPNEFTFSAVLKGCRLKYGKLIHTHVIKLGFDLNMHVTTALVDVYSRGGDLVSARQLFDKMSERSLVSFTSMITGYAKHGDLVNARALFDAMTERDSVCWNVMIGGYAKYGKPTEALALFREMTRVKMIPDEVTLVVALSACGQIGALESGRWIHSYMQNNGIRMNVHLGTALIDMYSKCGCLEDALLIFNNLKNKDVVAYNSMITAYAMHGFAHEALKLFSNKCRMHTRPTGISFIGILNACAHSGLISIGKGIFLSMKVKHKTEPTIEHYGCLVNLLGRAGYLEQAYELVKNMKVNPDSVIWGTLLDSCTLHRNVGLAEEIVKFLVDQNLANSGTYILLSNLYATISDWAGVARMRTMMKDHGVHKEPGCTSIEVHNKVHEFVAGDKKHPSSKKIYMMLEEVNGWLKDHGYSPQTDIVLHDFGKNERARSLEVHSEKLAIAYGLISTKAGSTIKIVKNLRVCLDCHEVTKLISKITRRRIVVRDRNRFHLFEDGSCSFLADAIQPHGVDVHLNHIYGHMVLTSFVLIRGLCKGSVEGVRIVKKATVQ
;
A
#
# COMPACT_ATOMS: atom_id res chain seq x y z
N MET A 1 74.75 -47.36 29.01
CA MET A 1 74.48 -47.59 27.58
C MET A 1 72.98 -47.92 27.49
N ILE A 2 72.07 -47.17 26.87
CA ILE A 2 72.16 -46.27 25.72
C ILE A 2 71.20 -45.10 25.94
N SER A 3 71.72 -43.90 25.70
CA SER A 3 71.05 -42.63 25.45
C SER A 3 70.36 -42.62 24.08
N THR A 4 69.11 -42.15 23.99
CA THR A 4 68.63 -41.43 22.80
C THR A 4 67.52 -40.44 23.19
N PRO A 5 67.62 -39.16 22.77
CA PRO A 5 66.66 -38.10 23.09
C PRO A 5 65.53 -38.05 22.06
N PHE A 6 64.29 -37.82 22.52
CA PHE A 6 63.20 -37.40 21.64
C PHE A 6 63.41 -35.93 21.26
N SER A 7 64.03 -35.72 20.10
CA SER A 7 64.03 -34.44 19.40
C SER A 7 62.60 -34.10 18.97
N THR A 8 61.94 -33.20 19.69
CA THR A 8 60.76 -32.50 19.19
C THR A 8 61.24 -31.47 18.18
N THR A 9 61.23 -31.83 16.90
CA THR A 9 61.32 -30.89 15.80
C THR A 9 60.10 -29.99 15.82
N ILE A 10 60.20 -28.85 16.52
CA ILE A 10 59.33 -27.70 16.29
C ILE A 10 59.61 -27.27 14.85
N SER A 11 58.66 -27.49 13.95
CA SER A 11 58.71 -26.88 12.63
C SER A 11 58.69 -25.37 12.82
N HIS A 12 59.85 -24.73 12.74
CA HIS A 12 59.96 -23.28 12.57
C HIS A 12 59.39 -22.92 11.19
N GLN A 13 58.06 -22.90 11.07
CA GLN A 13 57.45 -22.04 10.06
C GLN A 13 57.79 -20.61 10.45
N PRO A 14 58.32 -19.79 9.52
CA PRO A 14 58.59 -18.39 9.81
C PRO A 14 57.30 -17.71 10.29
N PRO A 15 57.37 -16.77 11.25
CA PRO A 15 56.19 -16.04 11.70
C PRO A 15 55.48 -15.44 10.48
N PRO A 16 54.15 -15.59 10.37
CA PRO A 16 53.42 -15.13 9.19
C PRO A 16 53.57 -13.63 9.07
N SER A 17 53.93 -13.15 7.87
CA SER A 17 54.05 -11.72 7.62
C SER A 17 52.68 -11.02 7.76
N PRO A 18 52.65 -9.70 8.08
CA PRO A 18 51.41 -8.92 8.09
C PRO A 18 50.61 -9.00 6.78
N GLU A 19 51.31 -9.11 5.65
CA GLU A 19 50.71 -9.23 4.31
C GLU A 19 50.03 -10.60 4.12
N THR A 20 50.68 -11.67 4.58
CA THR A 20 50.11 -13.03 4.58
C THR A 20 48.85 -13.09 5.44
N LEU A 21 48.87 -12.48 6.63
CA LEU A 21 47.70 -12.41 7.52
C LEU A 21 46.58 -11.55 6.90
N ALA A 22 46.90 -10.40 6.30
CA ALA A 22 45.94 -9.54 5.61
C ALA A 22 45.25 -10.26 4.42
N LEU A 23 46.00 -11.06 3.66
CA LEU A 23 45.45 -11.89 2.60
C LEU A 23 44.51 -12.96 3.17
N GLN A 24 44.94 -13.68 4.22
CA GLN A 24 44.12 -14.69 4.89
C GLN A 24 42.80 -14.10 5.41
N ILE A 25 42.83 -12.91 6.02
CA ILE A 25 41.63 -12.18 6.47
C ILE A 25 40.69 -11.85 5.31
N THR A 26 41.25 -11.49 4.14
CA THR A 26 40.45 -11.13 2.97
C THR A 26 39.83 -12.37 2.30
N THR A 27 40.51 -13.52 2.37
CA THR A 27 40.07 -14.79 1.77
C THR A 27 39.18 -15.65 2.67
N CYS A 28 38.96 -15.24 3.93
CA CYS A 28 38.20 -16.04 4.88
C CYS A 28 36.72 -16.16 4.48
N LYS A 29 36.14 -17.36 4.62
CA LYS A 29 34.76 -17.65 4.15
C LYS A 29 33.72 -17.63 5.26
N ASN A 30 34.16 -17.67 6.52
CA ASN A 30 33.25 -17.71 7.67
C ASN A 30 33.86 -17.03 8.90
N ILE A 31 32.98 -16.68 9.83
CA ILE A 31 33.35 -15.97 11.06
C ILE A 31 34.26 -16.77 11.99
N LYS A 32 34.18 -18.12 11.97
CA LYS A 32 35.04 -18.97 12.81
C LYS A 32 36.50 -18.88 12.37
N GLN A 33 36.74 -18.93 11.07
CA GLN A 33 38.07 -18.71 10.47
C GLN A 33 38.59 -17.31 10.78
N LEU A 34 37.74 -16.27 10.66
CA LEU A 34 38.15 -14.91 10.99
C LEU A 34 38.58 -14.78 12.46
N LEU A 35 37.86 -15.41 13.39
CA LEU A 35 38.23 -15.41 14.82
C LEU A 35 39.55 -16.14 15.08
N GLN A 36 39.81 -17.25 14.38
CA GLN A 36 41.09 -17.96 14.46
C GLN A 36 42.26 -17.11 13.96
N ILE A 37 42.07 -16.43 12.81
CA ILE A 37 43.08 -15.54 12.24
C ILE A 37 43.28 -14.32 13.14
N HIS A 38 42.22 -13.74 13.70
CA HIS A 38 42.32 -12.63 14.65
C HIS A 38 43.08 -13.05 15.93
N ALA A 39 42.84 -14.26 16.45
CA ALA A 39 43.63 -14.79 17.57
C ALA A 39 45.13 -14.96 17.22
N ALA A 40 45.43 -15.38 15.99
CA ALA A 40 46.81 -15.46 15.49
C ALA A 40 47.44 -14.06 15.37
N VAL A 41 46.71 -13.06 14.87
CA VAL A 41 47.16 -11.66 14.80
C VAL A 41 47.54 -11.13 16.18
N ILE A 42 46.74 -11.42 17.21
CA ILE A 42 47.04 -11.03 18.60
C ILE A 42 48.29 -11.76 19.11
N ARG A 43 48.36 -13.09 18.92
CA ARG A 43 49.47 -13.93 19.38
C ARG A 43 50.82 -13.52 18.78
N HIS A 44 50.82 -13.11 17.52
CA HIS A 44 52.03 -12.67 16.81
C HIS A 44 52.31 -11.16 16.96
N GLY A 45 51.53 -10.44 17.77
CA GLY A 45 51.79 -9.02 18.07
C GLY A 45 51.39 -8.03 16.97
N PHE A 46 50.67 -8.47 15.93
CA PHE A 46 50.26 -7.62 14.80
C PHE A 46 48.92 -6.89 15.00
N HIS A 47 48.36 -6.89 16.21
CA HIS A 47 47.05 -6.31 16.51
C HIS A 47 46.96 -4.79 16.26
N ASN A 48 48.09 -4.08 16.34
CA ASN A 48 48.19 -2.64 16.06
C ASN A 48 48.69 -2.34 14.63
N HIS A 49 48.93 -3.35 13.79
CA HIS A 49 49.45 -3.14 12.45
C HIS A 49 48.36 -2.57 11.52
N PRO A 50 48.48 -1.34 10.98
CA PRO A 50 47.39 -0.62 10.32
C PRO A 50 46.68 -1.40 9.21
N LEU A 51 47.44 -2.10 8.36
CA LEU A 51 46.88 -2.92 7.28
C LEU A 51 46.02 -4.08 7.81
N VAL A 52 46.50 -4.76 8.84
CA VAL A 52 45.84 -5.95 9.40
C VAL A 52 44.59 -5.52 10.17
N SER A 53 44.69 -4.47 11.00
CA SER A 53 43.58 -3.92 11.76
C SER A 53 42.46 -3.40 10.84
N PHE A 54 42.81 -2.69 9.75
CA PHE A 54 41.84 -2.22 8.76
C PHE A 54 41.10 -3.38 8.07
N LYS A 55 41.84 -4.42 7.64
CA LYS A 55 41.25 -5.61 7.03
C LYS A 55 40.37 -6.38 8.00
N LEU A 56 40.79 -6.54 9.26
CA LEU A 56 39.98 -7.15 10.31
C LEU A 56 38.68 -6.38 10.54
N GLN A 57 38.73 -5.05 10.69
CA GLN A 57 37.54 -4.21 10.85
C GLN A 57 36.55 -4.45 9.71
N ARG A 58 37.01 -4.37 8.46
CA ARG A 58 36.17 -4.56 7.27
C ARG A 58 35.58 -5.97 7.19
N SER A 59 36.37 -7.00 7.51
CA SER A 59 35.90 -8.38 7.51
C SER A 59 34.86 -8.63 8.60
N TYR A 60 35.01 -8.07 9.80
CA TYR A 60 33.97 -8.16 10.85
C TYR A 60 32.65 -7.52 10.42
N PHE A 61 32.70 -6.36 9.78
CA PHE A 61 31.50 -5.75 9.19
C PHE A 61 30.87 -6.66 8.12
N SER A 62 31.67 -7.25 7.22
CA SER A 62 31.14 -8.15 6.17
C SER A 62 30.45 -9.41 6.71
N PHE A 63 30.76 -9.82 7.94
CA PHE A 63 30.07 -10.90 8.65
C PHE A 63 28.96 -10.41 9.59
N ASN A 64 28.44 -9.19 9.40
CA ASN A 64 27.38 -8.56 10.20
C ASN A 64 27.72 -8.45 11.71
N ARG A 65 28.99 -8.21 12.04
CA ARG A 65 29.45 -7.98 13.43
C ARG A 65 29.90 -6.53 13.60
N LEU A 66 28.96 -5.60 13.48
CA LEU A 66 29.22 -4.16 13.59
C LEU A 66 29.89 -3.80 14.92
N ASP A 67 29.44 -4.36 16.04
CA ASP A 67 30.00 -4.06 17.37
C ASP A 67 31.49 -4.39 17.46
N GLN A 68 31.91 -5.52 16.88
CA GLN A 68 33.31 -5.96 16.88
C GLN A 68 34.16 -5.10 15.95
N SER A 69 33.62 -4.75 14.78
CA SER A 69 34.24 -3.78 13.87
C SER A 69 34.43 -2.42 14.55
N PHE A 70 33.43 -1.94 15.28
CA PHE A 70 33.51 -0.66 15.99
C PHE A 70 34.45 -0.70 17.19
N ALA A 71 34.52 -1.81 17.92
CA ALA A 71 35.48 -2.01 18.99
C ALA A 71 36.93 -1.94 18.48
N LEU A 72 37.23 -2.61 17.36
CA LEU A 72 38.55 -2.55 16.71
C LEU A 72 38.91 -1.13 16.24
N PHE A 73 37.93 -0.40 15.71
CA PHE A 73 38.11 1.01 15.35
C PHE A 73 38.51 1.87 16.56
N ASN A 74 37.83 1.72 17.71
CA ASN A 74 38.17 2.48 18.92
C ASN A 74 39.52 2.09 19.54
N LEU A 75 40.00 0.87 19.30
CA LEU A 75 41.33 0.41 19.73
C LEU A 75 42.46 0.89 18.80
N THR A 76 42.13 1.39 17.60
CA THR A 76 43.13 1.84 16.64
C THR A 76 43.67 3.21 17.04
N HIS A 77 44.97 3.31 17.27
CA HIS A 77 45.64 4.58 17.52
C HIS A 77 45.77 5.39 16.21
N ASN A 78 45.39 6.68 16.25
CA ASN A 78 45.42 7.62 15.11
C ASN A 78 44.79 7.06 13.82
N PRO A 79 43.46 6.78 13.82
CA PRO A 79 42.78 6.22 12.66
C PRO A 79 42.80 7.20 11.47
N ASN A 80 43.30 6.74 10.33
CA ASN A 80 43.32 7.53 9.09
C ASN A 80 41.96 7.51 8.34
N VAL A 81 41.89 8.21 7.21
CA VAL A 81 40.68 8.34 6.37
C VAL A 81 40.04 6.99 5.99
N PHE A 82 40.81 5.92 5.81
CA PHE A 82 40.27 4.62 5.44
C PHE A 82 39.51 3.95 6.60
N PHE A 83 40.05 4.03 7.82
CA PHE A 83 39.38 3.51 9.02
C PHE A 83 38.04 4.22 9.25
N TYR A 84 38.05 5.56 9.17
CA TYR A 84 36.85 6.39 9.28
C TYR A 84 35.82 6.10 8.17
N THR A 85 36.25 6.10 6.91
CA THR A 85 35.35 5.83 5.77
C THR A 85 34.68 4.46 5.90
N SER A 86 35.45 3.44 6.30
CA SER A 86 34.94 2.08 6.50
C SER A 86 33.89 2.01 7.61
N ILE A 87 34.15 2.64 8.77
CA ILE A 87 33.22 2.57 9.91
C ILE A 87 31.98 3.45 9.68
N ILE A 88 32.11 4.59 9.01
CA ILE A 88 30.99 5.44 8.60
C ILE A 88 30.09 4.68 7.63
N HIS A 89 30.68 4.05 6.61
CA HIS A 89 29.94 3.23 5.65
C HIS A 89 29.19 2.08 6.34
N ALA A 90 29.85 1.40 7.29
CA ALA A 90 29.24 0.31 8.04
C ALA A 90 27.98 0.74 8.79
N HIS A 91 28.05 1.86 9.54
CA HIS A 91 26.90 2.42 10.24
C HIS A 91 25.82 2.94 9.29
N ALA A 92 26.20 3.52 8.16
CA ALA A 92 25.24 4.00 7.17
C ALA A 92 24.44 2.86 6.51
N VAL A 93 25.07 1.72 6.23
CA VAL A 93 24.41 0.52 5.68
C VAL A 93 23.46 -0.13 6.69
N ASP A 94 23.82 -0.15 7.96
CA ASP A 94 22.97 -0.69 9.04
C ASP A 94 21.85 0.28 9.49
N ASN A 95 21.57 1.33 8.70
CA ASN A 95 20.57 2.37 8.96
C ASN A 95 20.83 3.22 10.22
N LEU A 96 22.06 3.23 10.75
CA LEU A 96 22.50 4.04 11.88
C LEU A 96 23.05 5.40 11.43
N HIS A 97 22.28 6.15 10.63
CA HIS A 97 22.74 7.37 9.95
C HIS A 97 23.23 8.46 10.92
N LEU A 98 22.62 8.58 12.11
CA LEU A 98 23.07 9.56 13.12
C LEU A 98 24.47 9.21 13.65
N ARG A 99 24.74 7.93 13.91
CA ARG A 99 26.07 7.46 14.31
C ARG A 99 27.11 7.66 13.20
N ALA A 100 26.72 7.43 11.94
CA ALA A 100 27.58 7.72 10.80
C ALA A 100 27.98 9.21 10.73
N ILE A 101 27.04 10.13 11.00
CA ILE A 101 27.31 11.57 11.07
C ILE A 101 28.19 11.92 12.27
N GLU A 102 27.94 11.34 13.45
CA GLU A 102 28.80 11.55 14.63
C GLU A 102 30.25 11.11 14.36
N LEU A 103 30.45 9.99 13.69
CA LEU A 103 31.78 9.50 13.31
C LEU A 103 32.46 10.39 12.29
N TYR A 104 31.71 10.96 11.35
CA TYR A 104 32.20 11.97 10.41
C TYR A 104 32.59 13.28 11.12
N ILE A 105 31.81 13.74 12.10
CA ILE A 105 32.18 14.90 12.91
C ILE A 105 33.44 14.60 13.73
N ARG A 106 33.54 13.40 14.32
CA ARG A 106 34.73 12.96 15.06
C ARG A 106 35.98 12.97 14.17
N MET A 107 35.87 12.48 12.94
CA MET A 107 36.93 12.49 11.94
C MET A 107 37.48 13.91 11.71
N ILE A 108 36.58 14.86 11.47
CA ILE A 108 36.96 16.27 11.25
C ILE A 108 37.57 16.88 12.52
N SER A 109 37.03 16.58 13.70
CA SER A 109 37.56 17.09 14.98
C SER A 109 38.96 16.58 15.31
N GLN A 110 39.38 15.47 14.69
CA GLN A 110 40.72 14.90 14.82
C GLN A 110 41.64 15.30 13.66
N ASP A 111 41.26 16.31 12.88
CA ASP A 111 42.02 16.84 11.74
C ASP A 111 42.30 15.80 10.64
N VAL A 112 41.42 14.79 10.51
CA VAL A 112 41.48 13.82 9.42
C VAL A 112 40.55 14.29 8.30
N GLY A 113 41.12 14.68 7.16
CA GLY A 113 40.36 15.19 6.01
C GLY A 113 39.50 14.11 5.32
N PRO A 114 38.22 14.41 4.98
CA PRO A 114 37.37 13.50 4.23
C PRO A 114 37.78 13.40 2.76
N ASN A 115 37.54 12.24 2.16
CA ASN A 115 37.67 12.05 0.72
C ASN A 115 36.31 11.79 0.06
N GLU A 116 36.30 11.60 -1.25
CA GLU A 116 35.09 11.35 -2.05
C GLU A 116 34.29 10.14 -1.56
N PHE A 117 34.97 9.09 -1.08
CA PHE A 117 34.33 7.90 -0.54
C PHE A 117 33.75 8.14 0.87
N THR A 118 34.39 8.97 1.70
CA THR A 118 33.85 9.41 2.99
C THR A 118 32.53 10.14 2.78
N PHE A 119 32.50 11.10 1.84
CA PHE A 119 31.30 11.85 1.51
C PHE A 119 30.18 10.96 0.97
N SER A 120 30.49 10.08 0.01
CA SER A 120 29.52 9.11 -0.52
C SER A 120 28.95 8.22 0.59
N ALA A 121 29.80 7.75 1.52
CA ALA A 121 29.39 6.91 2.64
C ALA A 121 28.48 7.63 3.65
N VAL A 122 28.83 8.86 4.07
CA VAL A 122 28.05 9.61 5.05
C VAL A 122 26.72 10.11 4.47
N LEU A 123 26.68 10.41 3.17
CA LEU A 123 25.45 10.84 2.47
C LEU A 123 24.48 9.66 2.25
N LYS A 124 24.97 8.43 2.23
CA LYS A 124 24.14 7.23 2.05
C LYS A 124 23.07 7.13 3.13
N GLY A 125 21.80 7.17 2.70
CA GLY A 125 20.67 7.12 3.63
C GLY A 125 20.47 8.38 4.48
N CYS A 126 21.31 9.41 4.31
CA CYS A 126 21.25 10.64 5.10
C CYS A 126 19.92 11.39 4.90
N ARG A 127 19.42 12.02 5.97
CA ARG A 127 18.23 12.89 5.91
C ARG A 127 18.57 14.22 5.27
N LEU A 128 17.64 14.80 4.52
CA LEU A 128 17.84 16.04 3.77
C LEU A 128 18.46 17.17 4.61
N LYS A 129 18.03 17.36 5.86
CA LYS A 129 18.57 18.38 6.77
C LYS A 129 20.09 18.28 6.92
N TYR A 130 20.60 17.08 7.23
CA TYR A 130 22.04 16.86 7.41
C TYR A 130 22.76 16.76 6.07
N GLY A 131 22.09 16.23 5.05
CA GLY A 131 22.58 16.22 3.67
C GLY A 131 22.94 17.60 3.15
N LYS A 132 22.10 18.61 3.41
CA LYS A 132 22.38 20.01 3.04
C LYS A 132 23.64 20.54 3.75
N LEU A 133 23.85 20.22 5.02
CA LEU A 133 25.05 20.63 5.76
C LEU A 133 26.32 19.97 5.22
N ILE A 134 26.25 18.67 4.94
CA ILE A 134 27.36 17.92 4.35
C ILE A 134 27.66 18.43 2.93
N HIS A 135 26.64 18.76 2.14
CA HIS A 135 26.79 19.35 0.81
C HIS A 135 27.53 20.69 0.85
N THR A 136 27.26 21.56 1.84
CA THR A 136 28.04 22.79 2.02
C THR A 136 29.52 22.48 2.27
N HIS A 137 29.83 21.43 3.03
CA HIS A 137 31.21 21.02 3.26
C HIS A 137 31.87 20.42 2.01
N VAL A 138 31.11 19.64 1.22
CA VAL A 138 31.54 19.12 -0.10
C VAL A 138 32.00 20.27 -1.00
N ILE A 139 31.19 21.33 -1.12
CA ILE A 139 31.54 22.52 -1.92
C ILE A 139 32.78 23.21 -1.35
N LYS A 140 32.84 23.42 -0.03
CA LYS A 140 33.97 24.08 0.63
C LYS A 140 35.31 23.35 0.39
N LEU A 141 35.28 22.03 0.28
CA LEU A 141 36.46 21.20 0.04
C LEU A 141 36.68 20.84 -1.44
N GLY A 142 35.87 21.38 -2.37
CA GLY A 142 36.05 21.20 -3.81
C GLY A 142 35.67 19.81 -4.36
N PHE A 143 34.76 19.09 -3.69
CA PHE A 143 34.27 17.77 -4.12
C PHE A 143 32.91 17.82 -4.84
N ASP A 144 32.40 19.01 -5.17
CA ASP A 144 31.06 19.23 -5.73
C ASP A 144 30.88 18.71 -7.17
N LEU A 145 31.99 18.56 -7.91
CA LEU A 145 32.03 17.96 -9.25
C LEU A 145 32.40 16.46 -9.23
N ASN A 146 32.69 15.88 -8.06
CA ASN A 146 33.05 14.46 -7.98
C ASN A 146 31.83 13.57 -8.22
N MET A 147 31.88 12.73 -9.26
CA MET A 147 30.76 11.88 -9.68
C MET A 147 30.13 11.06 -8.55
N HIS A 148 30.94 10.45 -7.65
CA HIS A 148 30.43 9.61 -6.56
C HIS A 148 29.71 10.45 -5.49
N VAL A 149 30.23 11.64 -5.22
CA VAL A 149 29.64 12.58 -4.25
C VAL A 149 28.37 13.19 -4.82
N THR A 150 28.40 13.70 -6.05
CA THR A 150 27.24 14.30 -6.72
C THR A 150 26.12 13.28 -6.91
N THR A 151 26.42 12.02 -7.23
CA THR A 151 25.41 10.93 -7.28
C THR A 151 24.75 10.70 -5.91
N ALA A 152 25.54 10.67 -4.83
CA ALA A 152 24.99 10.52 -3.48
C ALA A 152 24.15 11.74 -3.05
N LEU A 153 24.56 12.95 -3.44
CA LEU A 153 23.79 14.17 -3.21
C LEU A 153 22.45 14.14 -3.97
N VAL A 154 22.47 13.78 -5.25
CA VAL A 154 21.26 13.61 -6.07
C VAL A 154 20.27 12.68 -5.37
N ASP A 155 20.73 11.53 -4.85
CA ASP A 155 19.89 10.61 -4.09
C ASP A 155 19.32 11.24 -2.80
N VAL A 156 20.13 11.96 -2.02
CA VAL A 156 19.70 12.63 -0.79
C VAL A 156 18.63 13.70 -1.05
N TYR A 157 18.85 14.56 -2.05
CA TYR A 157 17.88 15.58 -2.44
C TYR A 157 16.60 14.96 -3.00
N SER A 158 16.72 13.93 -3.86
CA SER A 158 15.61 13.19 -4.44
C SER A 158 14.75 12.50 -3.37
N ARG A 159 15.37 11.78 -2.43
CA ARG A 159 14.65 11.14 -1.30
C ARG A 159 14.07 12.17 -0.33
N GLY A 160 14.68 13.34 -0.23
CA GLY A 160 14.22 14.46 0.60
C GLY A 160 13.07 15.27 0.00
N GLY A 161 12.71 15.05 -1.26
CA GLY A 161 11.64 15.77 -1.97
C GLY A 161 12.05 17.11 -2.59
N ASP A 162 13.31 17.52 -2.46
CA ASP A 162 13.85 18.74 -3.07
C ASP A 162 14.35 18.41 -4.49
N LEU A 163 13.38 18.14 -5.38
CA LEU A 163 13.63 17.67 -6.74
C LEU A 163 14.31 18.72 -7.62
N VAL A 164 14.13 20.00 -7.31
CA VAL A 164 14.77 21.11 -8.02
C VAL A 164 16.29 21.07 -7.81
N SER A 165 16.73 20.99 -6.56
CA SER A 165 18.15 20.89 -6.23
C SER A 165 18.76 19.58 -6.75
N ALA A 166 18.03 18.47 -6.65
CA ALA A 166 18.45 17.19 -7.21
C ALA A 166 18.68 17.29 -8.72
N ARG A 167 17.74 17.92 -9.44
CA ARG A 167 17.82 18.10 -10.89
C ARG A 167 19.00 19.00 -11.30
N GLN A 168 19.21 20.10 -10.58
CA GLN A 168 20.35 20.98 -10.83
C GLN A 168 21.69 20.25 -10.66
N LEU A 169 21.82 19.43 -9.62
CA LEU A 169 23.02 18.62 -9.41
C LEU A 169 23.21 17.60 -10.54
N PHE A 170 22.13 16.92 -10.93
CA PHE A 170 22.15 15.93 -12.01
C PHE A 170 22.51 16.55 -13.38
N ASP A 171 22.03 17.77 -13.66
CA ASP A 171 22.34 18.47 -14.90
C ASP A 171 23.79 18.93 -14.98
N LYS A 172 24.39 19.30 -13.83
CA LYS A 172 25.79 19.71 -13.73
C LYS A 172 26.80 18.57 -13.85
N MET A 173 26.37 17.30 -13.76
CA MET A 173 27.26 16.14 -13.91
C MET A 173 27.81 16.07 -15.34
N SER A 174 29.13 15.97 -15.50
CA SER A 174 29.79 15.77 -16.80
C SER A 174 29.47 14.40 -17.40
N GLU A 175 29.45 13.37 -16.55
CA GLU A 175 29.05 12.01 -16.90
C GLU A 175 27.96 11.52 -15.94
N ARG A 176 26.90 10.93 -16.51
CA ARG A 176 25.75 10.44 -15.75
C ARG A 176 25.76 8.93 -15.77
N SER A 177 26.03 8.33 -14.61
CA SER A 177 25.98 6.89 -14.43
C SER A 177 24.54 6.37 -14.40
N LEU A 178 24.36 5.07 -14.64
CA LEU A 178 23.08 4.39 -14.47
C LEU A 178 22.45 4.65 -13.08
N VAL A 179 23.29 4.67 -12.05
CA VAL A 179 22.87 4.96 -10.67
C VAL A 179 22.31 6.38 -10.54
N SER A 180 22.95 7.38 -11.14
CA SER A 180 22.47 8.76 -11.09
C SER A 180 21.12 8.95 -11.79
N PHE A 181 20.91 8.29 -12.94
CA PHE A 181 19.61 8.27 -13.62
C PHE A 181 18.55 7.59 -12.75
N THR A 182 18.84 6.40 -12.24
CA THR A 182 17.92 5.64 -11.38
C THR A 182 17.56 6.43 -10.11
N SER A 183 18.50 7.14 -9.49
CA SER A 183 18.23 8.01 -8.34
C SER A 183 17.27 9.15 -8.67
N MET A 184 17.49 9.85 -9.79
CA MET A 184 16.57 10.92 -10.24
C MET A 184 15.18 10.39 -10.60
N ILE A 185 15.11 9.29 -11.36
CA ILE A 185 13.85 8.63 -11.74
C ILE A 185 13.11 8.20 -10.49
N THR A 186 13.81 7.62 -9.50
CA THR A 186 13.24 7.25 -8.21
C THR A 186 12.70 8.46 -7.46
N GLY A 187 13.42 9.58 -7.48
CA GLY A 187 12.98 10.85 -6.91
C GLY A 187 11.67 11.32 -7.49
N TYR A 188 11.62 11.47 -8.82
CA TYR A 188 10.42 11.90 -9.54
C TYR A 188 9.25 10.92 -9.34
N ALA A 189 9.48 9.63 -9.54
CA ALA A 189 8.46 8.60 -9.40
C ALA A 189 7.89 8.53 -7.97
N LYS A 190 8.73 8.64 -6.93
CA LYS A 190 8.26 8.63 -5.52
C LYS A 190 7.40 9.83 -5.14
N HIS A 191 7.49 10.93 -5.88
CA HIS A 191 6.72 12.16 -5.65
C HIS A 191 5.61 12.36 -6.70
N GLY A 192 5.35 11.37 -7.55
CA GLY A 192 4.23 11.37 -8.50
C GLY A 192 4.48 12.10 -9.82
N ASP A 193 5.67 12.66 -10.02
CA ASP A 193 6.06 13.29 -11.29
C ASP A 193 6.49 12.23 -12.31
N LEU A 194 5.51 11.47 -12.77
CA LEU A 194 5.74 10.37 -13.72
C LEU A 194 6.16 10.86 -15.11
N VAL A 195 5.91 12.14 -15.44
CA VAL A 195 6.26 12.71 -16.74
C VAL A 195 7.77 12.89 -16.83
N ASN A 196 8.38 13.57 -15.85
CA ASN A 196 9.82 13.74 -15.81
C ASN A 196 10.55 12.41 -15.55
N ALA A 197 9.98 11.54 -14.72
CA ALA A 197 10.50 10.18 -14.53
C ALA A 197 10.56 9.40 -15.86
N ARG A 198 9.47 9.43 -16.64
CA ARG A 198 9.41 8.75 -17.95
C ARG A 198 10.37 9.35 -18.96
N ALA A 199 10.47 10.68 -19.02
CA ALA A 199 11.41 11.34 -19.93
C ALA A 199 12.86 10.93 -19.66
N LEU A 200 13.27 10.88 -18.39
CA LEU A 200 14.61 10.39 -18.03
C LEU A 200 14.79 8.90 -18.34
N PHE A 201 13.78 8.08 -18.06
CA PHE A 201 13.81 6.65 -18.36
C PHE A 201 13.97 6.39 -19.87
N ASP A 202 13.27 7.15 -20.72
CA ASP A 202 13.35 7.01 -22.18
C ASP A 202 14.69 7.49 -22.73
N ALA A 203 15.33 8.47 -22.09
CA ALA A 203 16.65 8.97 -22.45
C ALA A 203 17.81 8.01 -22.11
N MET A 204 17.58 6.99 -21.27
CA MET A 204 18.61 6.00 -20.93
C MET A 204 18.91 5.06 -22.10
N THR A 205 20.19 4.92 -22.44
CA THR A 205 20.67 3.96 -23.45
C THR A 205 20.64 2.52 -22.92
N GLU A 206 21.05 2.35 -21.67
CA GLU A 206 21.03 1.07 -20.95
C GLU A 206 20.15 1.18 -19.71
N ARG A 207 19.42 0.11 -19.38
CA ARG A 207 18.43 0.07 -18.30
C ARG A 207 18.60 -1.21 -17.49
N ASP A 208 18.84 -1.08 -16.18
CA ASP A 208 18.87 -2.22 -15.25
C ASP A 208 17.48 -2.57 -14.71
N SER A 209 17.34 -3.71 -14.04
CA SER A 209 16.08 -4.13 -13.42
C SER A 209 15.54 -3.10 -12.41
N VAL A 210 16.42 -2.34 -11.75
CA VAL A 210 16.04 -1.34 -10.75
C VAL A 210 15.25 -0.19 -11.39
N CYS A 211 15.72 0.38 -12.50
CA CYS A 211 15.01 1.47 -13.16
C CYS A 211 13.64 1.02 -13.73
N TRP A 212 13.56 -0.21 -14.27
CA TRP A 212 12.29 -0.81 -14.69
C TRP A 212 11.33 -0.94 -13.50
N ASN A 213 11.79 -1.49 -12.38
CA ASN A 213 10.99 -1.66 -11.16
C ASN A 213 10.45 -0.34 -10.61
N VAL A 214 11.29 0.70 -10.62
CA VAL A 214 10.89 2.05 -10.18
C VAL A 214 9.79 2.61 -11.07
N MET A 215 9.91 2.48 -12.39
CA MET A 215 8.90 3.01 -13.31
C MET A 215 7.60 2.22 -13.25
N ILE A 216 7.65 0.89 -13.30
CA ILE A 216 6.47 0.02 -13.18
C ILE A 216 5.77 0.28 -11.84
N GLY A 217 6.55 0.38 -10.74
CA GLY A 217 6.06 0.68 -9.40
C GLY A 217 5.46 2.07 -9.28
N GLY A 218 6.08 3.07 -9.91
CA GLY A 218 5.56 4.44 -9.98
C GLY A 218 4.21 4.51 -10.68
N TYR A 219 4.08 3.91 -11.86
CA TYR A 219 2.81 3.85 -12.58
C TYR A 219 1.71 3.13 -11.77
N ALA A 220 2.01 1.96 -11.20
CA ALA A 220 1.06 1.20 -10.39
C ALA A 220 0.63 1.95 -9.11
N LYS A 221 1.54 2.70 -8.48
CA LYS A 221 1.26 3.46 -7.25
C LYS A 221 0.38 4.70 -7.49
N TYR A 222 0.59 5.40 -8.60
CA TYR A 222 -0.12 6.65 -8.92
C TYR A 222 -1.32 6.43 -9.86
N GLY A 223 -1.99 5.29 -9.75
CA GLY A 223 -3.28 5.04 -10.41
C GLY A 223 -3.19 4.83 -11.92
N LYS A 224 -2.03 4.41 -12.43
CA LYS A 224 -1.78 4.09 -13.85
C LYS A 224 -1.37 2.62 -14.05
N PRO A 225 -2.16 1.65 -13.57
CA PRO A 225 -1.81 0.23 -13.63
C PRO A 225 -1.74 -0.34 -15.06
N THR A 226 -2.50 0.22 -16.01
CA THR A 226 -2.47 -0.20 -17.42
C THR A 226 -1.12 0.12 -18.06
N GLU A 227 -0.57 1.31 -17.79
CA GLU A 227 0.77 1.72 -18.21
C GLU A 227 1.86 0.90 -17.50
N ALA A 228 1.67 0.57 -16.22
CA ALA A 228 2.59 -0.30 -15.48
C ALA A 228 2.71 -1.68 -16.15
N LEU A 229 1.59 -2.30 -16.53
CA LEU A 229 1.60 -3.59 -17.23
C LEU A 229 2.13 -3.50 -18.66
N ALA A 230 1.88 -2.38 -19.36
CA ALA A 230 2.48 -2.14 -20.67
C ALA A 230 4.01 -2.10 -20.57
N LEU A 231 4.55 -1.41 -19.56
CA LEU A 231 5.99 -1.32 -19.32
C LEU A 231 6.58 -2.66 -18.86
N PHE A 232 5.86 -3.45 -18.06
CA PHE A 232 6.26 -4.81 -17.71
C PHE A 232 6.34 -5.74 -18.94
N ARG A 233 5.39 -5.62 -19.88
CA ARG A 233 5.43 -6.36 -21.15
C ARG A 233 6.59 -5.90 -22.03
N GLU A 234 6.94 -4.62 -22.01
CA GLU A 234 8.10 -4.09 -22.70
C GLU A 234 9.41 -4.67 -22.12
N MET A 235 9.54 -4.70 -20.79
CA MET A 235 10.67 -5.31 -20.06
C MET A 235 10.89 -6.77 -20.48
N THR A 236 9.82 -7.57 -20.52
CA THR A 236 9.91 -8.97 -20.93
C THR A 236 10.24 -9.13 -22.42
N ARG A 237 9.74 -8.23 -23.29
CA ARG A 237 10.06 -8.23 -24.73
C ARG A 237 11.54 -7.95 -25.00
N VAL A 238 12.17 -7.08 -24.21
CA VAL A 238 13.63 -6.85 -24.28
C VAL A 238 14.46 -7.94 -23.58
N LYS A 239 13.83 -9.08 -23.23
CA LYS A 239 14.44 -10.25 -22.58
C LYS A 239 15.09 -9.95 -21.23
N MET A 240 14.69 -8.88 -20.56
CA MET A 240 15.08 -8.62 -19.18
C MET A 240 14.29 -9.54 -18.27
N ILE A 241 14.98 -10.24 -17.37
CA ILE A 241 14.36 -11.19 -16.43
C ILE A 241 13.71 -10.38 -15.29
N PRO A 242 12.38 -10.44 -15.12
CA PRO A 242 11.71 -9.85 -13.98
C PRO A 242 12.19 -10.49 -12.67
N ASP A 243 12.55 -9.66 -11.70
CA ASP A 243 12.88 -10.11 -10.36
C ASP A 243 11.62 -10.17 -9.47
N GLU A 244 11.80 -10.61 -8.22
CA GLU A 244 10.70 -10.69 -7.26
C GLU A 244 9.95 -9.36 -7.10
N VAL A 245 10.67 -8.24 -7.07
CA VAL A 245 10.09 -6.90 -6.89
C VAL A 245 9.26 -6.54 -8.12
N THR A 246 9.77 -6.82 -9.33
CA THR A 246 9.03 -6.62 -10.58
C THR A 246 7.69 -7.36 -10.54
N LEU A 247 7.72 -8.64 -10.15
CA LEU A 247 6.55 -9.52 -10.17
C LEU A 247 5.50 -9.08 -9.15
N VAL A 248 5.90 -8.69 -7.93
CA VAL A 248 4.97 -8.16 -6.92
C VAL A 248 4.24 -6.92 -7.43
N VAL A 249 4.96 -5.99 -8.06
CA VAL A 249 4.35 -4.77 -8.61
C VAL A 249 3.43 -5.09 -9.78
N ALA A 250 3.86 -5.96 -10.71
CA ALA A 250 3.04 -6.37 -11.85
C ALA A 250 1.75 -7.08 -11.40
N LEU A 251 1.83 -7.99 -10.42
CA LEU A 251 0.66 -8.65 -9.82
C LEU A 251 -0.29 -7.64 -9.16
N SER A 252 0.25 -6.63 -8.46
CA SER A 252 -0.55 -5.56 -7.88
C SER A 252 -1.31 -4.78 -8.96
N ALA A 253 -0.64 -4.41 -10.06
CA ALA A 253 -1.25 -3.73 -11.20
C ALA A 253 -2.34 -4.59 -11.86
N CYS A 254 -2.13 -5.90 -12.02
CA CYS A 254 -3.15 -6.84 -12.49
C CYS A 254 -4.39 -6.81 -11.58
N GLY A 255 -4.21 -6.87 -10.26
CA GLY A 255 -5.31 -6.79 -9.29
C GLY A 255 -6.09 -5.47 -9.39
N GLN A 256 -5.40 -4.34 -9.57
CA GLN A 256 -6.03 -3.01 -9.65
C GLN A 256 -7.01 -2.86 -10.82
N ILE A 257 -6.74 -3.47 -11.97
CA ILE A 257 -7.61 -3.40 -13.16
C ILE A 257 -8.43 -4.67 -13.40
N GLY A 258 -8.25 -5.70 -12.56
CA GLY A 258 -8.91 -7.00 -12.70
C GLY A 258 -8.39 -7.84 -13.88
N ALA A 259 -7.13 -7.71 -14.26
CA ALA A 259 -6.50 -8.48 -15.33
C ALA A 259 -6.12 -9.89 -14.85
N LEU A 260 -7.12 -10.76 -14.72
CA LEU A 260 -6.99 -12.14 -14.25
C LEU A 260 -6.06 -12.96 -15.14
N GLU A 261 -6.21 -12.86 -16.46
CA GLU A 261 -5.42 -13.68 -17.40
C GLU A 261 -3.95 -13.24 -17.39
N SER A 262 -3.71 -11.92 -17.33
CA SER A 262 -2.36 -11.38 -17.14
C SER A 262 -1.74 -11.86 -15.81
N GLY A 263 -2.52 -11.88 -14.73
CA GLY A 263 -2.08 -12.40 -13.43
C GLY A 263 -1.78 -13.90 -13.43
N ARG A 264 -2.61 -14.72 -14.11
CA ARG A 264 -2.39 -16.16 -14.30
C ARG A 264 -1.11 -16.42 -15.11
N TRP A 265 -0.90 -15.64 -16.16
CA TRP A 265 0.34 -15.72 -16.94
C TRP A 265 1.58 -15.45 -16.08
N ILE A 266 1.56 -14.42 -15.23
CA ILE A 266 2.66 -14.11 -14.29
C ILE A 266 2.87 -15.28 -13.31
N HIS A 267 1.79 -15.84 -12.77
CA HIS A 267 1.89 -16.98 -11.85
C HIS A 267 2.50 -18.23 -12.54
N SER A 268 2.08 -18.55 -13.77
CA SER A 268 2.70 -19.62 -14.56
C SER A 268 4.15 -19.31 -14.94
N TYR A 269 4.47 -18.05 -15.26
CA TYR A 269 5.84 -17.61 -15.54
C TYR A 269 6.77 -17.90 -14.34
N MET A 270 6.32 -17.62 -13.11
CA MET A 270 7.09 -17.92 -11.91
C MET A 270 7.41 -19.40 -11.77
N GLN A 271 6.43 -20.28 -12.04
CA GLN A 271 6.59 -21.73 -11.98
C GLN A 271 7.56 -22.22 -13.05
N ASN A 272 7.41 -21.76 -14.29
CA ASN A 272 8.21 -22.18 -15.44
C ASN A 272 9.67 -21.72 -15.36
N ASN A 273 9.95 -20.61 -14.68
CA ASN A 273 11.31 -20.07 -14.51
C ASN A 273 11.94 -20.43 -13.17
N GLY A 274 11.34 -21.36 -12.40
CA GLY A 274 11.89 -21.82 -11.12
C GLY A 274 11.94 -20.73 -10.04
N ILE A 275 11.13 -19.67 -10.15
CA ILE A 275 11.06 -18.60 -9.16
C ILE A 275 10.33 -19.16 -7.94
N ARG A 276 11.07 -19.36 -6.86
CA ARG A 276 10.53 -19.96 -5.63
C ARG A 276 9.47 -19.04 -5.01
N MET A 277 8.28 -19.60 -4.80
CA MET A 277 7.20 -18.94 -4.07
C MET A 277 7.64 -18.67 -2.63
N ASN A 278 7.81 -17.40 -2.27
CA ASN A 278 7.99 -16.95 -0.90
C ASN A 278 6.72 -16.29 -0.38
N VAL A 279 6.77 -15.78 0.86
CA VAL A 279 5.60 -15.17 1.52
C VAL A 279 5.19 -13.87 0.84
N HIS A 280 6.14 -13.08 0.33
CA HIS A 280 5.86 -11.82 -0.36
C HIS A 280 5.12 -12.03 -1.68
N LEU A 281 5.65 -12.92 -2.54
CA LEU A 281 5.01 -13.30 -3.80
C LEU A 281 3.66 -13.99 -3.57
N GLY A 282 3.58 -14.89 -2.59
CA GLY A 282 2.33 -15.55 -2.22
C GLY A 282 1.25 -14.56 -1.79
N THR A 283 1.63 -13.56 -0.99
CA THR A 283 0.73 -12.49 -0.56
C THR A 283 0.27 -11.62 -1.73
N ALA A 284 1.16 -11.29 -2.66
CA ALA A 284 0.83 -10.55 -3.88
C ALA A 284 -0.12 -11.33 -4.80
N LEU A 285 0.05 -12.66 -4.91
CA LEU A 285 -0.87 -13.53 -5.66
C LEU A 285 -2.25 -13.62 -4.99
N ILE A 286 -2.32 -13.74 -3.66
CA ILE A 286 -3.59 -13.71 -2.92
C ILE A 286 -4.33 -12.40 -3.20
N ASP A 287 -3.63 -11.25 -3.12
CA ASP A 287 -4.21 -9.93 -3.41
C ASP A 287 -4.67 -9.82 -4.88
N MET A 288 -3.86 -10.28 -5.82
CA MET A 288 -4.20 -10.28 -7.25
C MET A 288 -5.43 -11.14 -7.54
N TYR A 289 -5.43 -12.42 -7.15
CA TYR A 289 -6.53 -13.35 -7.40
C TYR A 289 -7.83 -12.88 -6.73
N SER A 290 -7.75 -12.40 -5.49
CA SER A 290 -8.91 -11.88 -4.78
C SER A 290 -9.51 -10.65 -5.47
N LYS A 291 -8.70 -9.68 -5.91
CA LYS A 291 -9.15 -8.48 -6.64
C LYS A 291 -9.58 -8.77 -8.09
N CYS A 292 -9.15 -9.88 -8.68
CA CYS A 292 -9.61 -10.36 -9.98
C CYS A 292 -10.87 -11.24 -9.89
N GLY A 293 -11.42 -11.43 -8.69
CA GLY A 293 -12.68 -12.14 -8.48
C GLY A 293 -12.55 -13.66 -8.49
N CYS A 294 -11.36 -14.20 -8.19
CA CYS A 294 -11.11 -15.64 -8.06
C CYS A 294 -10.64 -15.97 -6.64
N LEU A 295 -11.61 -16.09 -5.72
CA LEU A 295 -11.33 -16.32 -4.30
C LEU A 295 -10.76 -17.71 -4.04
N GLU A 296 -11.13 -18.70 -4.87
CA GLU A 296 -10.70 -20.08 -4.75
C GLU A 296 -9.19 -20.22 -5.00
N ASP A 297 -8.68 -19.60 -6.06
CA ASP A 297 -7.24 -19.58 -6.37
C ASP A 297 -6.47 -18.84 -5.25
N ALA A 298 -7.01 -17.74 -4.74
CA ALA A 298 -6.42 -17.01 -3.61
C ALA A 298 -6.32 -17.91 -2.36
N LEU A 299 -7.38 -18.65 -2.04
CA LEU A 299 -7.41 -19.60 -0.92
C LEU A 299 -6.42 -20.75 -1.12
N LEU A 300 -6.29 -21.28 -2.35
CA LEU A 300 -5.33 -22.32 -2.70
C LEU A 300 -3.89 -21.86 -2.45
N ILE A 301 -3.53 -20.65 -2.91
CA ILE A 301 -2.22 -20.05 -2.66
C ILE A 301 -2.00 -19.88 -1.16
N PHE A 302 -2.97 -19.30 -0.45
CA PHE A 302 -2.89 -19.11 0.99
C PHE A 302 -2.60 -20.43 1.71
N ASN A 303 -3.39 -21.47 1.48
CA ASN A 303 -3.23 -22.77 2.13
C ASN A 303 -1.84 -23.38 1.89
N ASN A 304 -1.31 -23.26 0.68
CA ASN A 304 -0.02 -23.82 0.28
C ASN A 304 1.22 -23.07 0.83
N LEU A 305 1.06 -21.87 1.41
CA LEU A 305 2.18 -21.14 2.01
C LEU A 305 2.66 -21.80 3.31
N LYS A 306 3.94 -22.23 3.36
CA LYS A 306 4.52 -22.92 4.54
C LYS A 306 4.69 -22.03 5.77
N ASN A 307 5.02 -20.74 5.59
CA ASN A 307 5.31 -19.79 6.67
C ASN A 307 4.44 -18.52 6.54
N LYS A 308 3.13 -18.63 6.74
CA LYS A 308 2.20 -17.49 6.61
C LYS A 308 2.51 -16.43 7.67
N ASP A 309 2.90 -15.24 7.23
CA ASP A 309 3.12 -14.10 8.12
C ASP A 309 1.82 -13.32 8.36
N VAL A 310 1.91 -12.21 9.11
CA VAL A 310 0.73 -11.41 9.40
C VAL A 310 0.08 -10.84 8.13
N VAL A 311 0.89 -10.51 7.13
CA VAL A 311 0.44 -9.90 5.87
C VAL A 311 -0.39 -10.89 5.06
N ALA A 312 0.04 -12.15 4.93
CA ALA A 312 -0.70 -13.18 4.21
C ALA A 312 -2.11 -13.41 4.81
N TYR A 313 -2.24 -13.44 6.14
CA TYR A 313 -3.54 -13.53 6.80
C TYR A 313 -4.40 -12.28 6.54
N ASN A 314 -3.81 -11.08 6.59
CA ASN A 314 -4.53 -9.83 6.34
C ASN A 314 -5.07 -9.79 4.90
N SER A 315 -4.27 -10.23 3.92
CA SER A 315 -4.70 -10.32 2.52
C SER A 315 -5.89 -11.27 2.36
N MET A 316 -5.88 -12.43 3.02
CA MET A 316 -6.99 -13.38 2.95
C MET A 316 -8.26 -12.91 3.69
N ILE A 317 -8.10 -12.23 4.85
CA ILE A 317 -9.23 -11.61 5.56
C ILE A 317 -9.88 -10.53 4.69
N THR A 318 -9.07 -9.70 4.04
CA THR A 318 -9.54 -8.66 3.12
C THR A 318 -10.22 -9.29 1.90
N ALA A 319 -9.67 -10.38 1.36
CA ALA A 319 -10.30 -11.13 0.27
C ALA A 319 -11.71 -11.63 0.66
N TYR A 320 -11.86 -12.26 1.82
CA TYR A 320 -13.20 -12.66 2.30
C TYR A 320 -14.14 -11.47 2.50
N ALA A 321 -13.65 -10.35 3.04
CA ALA A 321 -14.44 -9.14 3.23
C ALA A 321 -14.96 -8.57 1.89
N MET A 322 -14.09 -8.43 0.88
CA MET A 322 -14.43 -7.90 -0.45
C MET A 322 -15.46 -8.77 -1.19
N HIS A 323 -15.46 -10.07 -0.91
CA HIS A 323 -16.37 -11.05 -1.50
C HIS A 323 -17.63 -11.32 -0.65
N GLY A 324 -17.77 -10.67 0.51
CA GLY A 324 -18.98 -10.76 1.35
C GLY A 324 -19.01 -11.94 2.31
N PHE A 325 -17.92 -12.70 2.43
CA PHE A 325 -17.80 -13.86 3.31
C PHE A 325 -17.33 -13.47 4.73
N ALA A 326 -18.08 -12.59 5.40
CA ALA A 326 -17.66 -12.06 6.71
C ALA A 326 -17.49 -13.14 7.79
N HIS A 327 -18.27 -14.22 7.74
CA HIS A 327 -18.14 -15.31 8.71
C HIS A 327 -16.79 -16.04 8.58
N GLU A 328 -16.35 -16.34 7.36
CA GLU A 328 -15.04 -16.96 7.12
C GLU A 328 -13.89 -15.99 7.47
N ALA A 329 -14.07 -14.69 7.23
CA ALA A 329 -13.13 -13.67 7.69
C ALA A 329 -12.97 -13.67 9.22
N LEU A 330 -14.09 -13.72 9.96
CA LEU A 330 -14.11 -13.77 11.44
C LEU A 330 -13.47 -15.05 11.98
N LYS A 331 -13.74 -16.19 11.34
CA LYS A 331 -13.15 -17.49 11.69
C LYS A 331 -11.63 -17.46 11.48
N LEU A 332 -11.16 -16.93 10.35
CA LEU A 332 -9.74 -16.81 10.06
C LEU A 332 -9.03 -15.87 11.04
N PHE A 333 -9.64 -14.73 11.36
CA PHE A 333 -9.12 -13.78 12.35
C PHE A 333 -9.03 -14.40 13.76
N SER A 334 -10.05 -15.18 14.15
CA SER A 334 -10.08 -15.88 15.44
C SER A 334 -8.98 -16.94 15.54
N ASN A 335 -8.77 -17.71 14.46
CA ASN A 335 -7.68 -18.68 14.39
C ASN A 335 -6.31 -18.00 14.51
N LYS A 336 -6.11 -16.86 13.84
CA LYS A 336 -4.89 -16.05 13.97
C LYS A 336 -4.64 -15.60 15.42
N CYS A 337 -5.68 -15.14 16.12
CA CYS A 337 -5.58 -14.75 17.53
C CYS A 337 -5.18 -15.92 18.44
N ARG A 338 -5.60 -17.15 18.12
CA ARG A 338 -5.26 -18.36 18.87
C ARG A 338 -3.83 -18.80 18.69
N MET A 339 -3.20 -18.56 17.53
CA MET A 339 -1.81 -18.95 17.26
C MET A 339 -0.75 -17.99 17.86
N HIS A 340 -1.11 -17.20 18.89
CA HIS A 340 -0.25 -16.20 19.55
C HIS A 340 0.39 -15.13 18.63
N THR A 341 0.04 -15.07 17.34
CA THR A 341 0.42 -13.95 16.48
C THR A 341 -0.44 -12.74 16.80
N ARG A 342 0.17 -11.64 17.25
CA ARG A 342 -0.56 -10.41 17.56
C ARG A 342 -1.20 -9.84 16.28
N PRO A 343 -2.52 -9.62 16.26
CA PRO A 343 -3.16 -8.83 15.20
C PRO A 343 -2.53 -7.45 15.11
N THR A 344 -2.49 -6.90 13.91
CA THR A 344 -2.00 -5.54 13.62
C THR A 344 -3.17 -4.63 13.32
N GLY A 345 -2.97 -3.32 13.27
CA GLY A 345 -4.03 -2.38 12.83
C GLY A 345 -4.64 -2.79 11.48
N ILE A 346 -3.82 -3.20 10.52
CA ILE A 346 -4.29 -3.69 9.22
C ILE A 346 -5.21 -4.92 9.35
N SER A 347 -4.95 -5.81 10.31
CA SER A 347 -5.83 -6.96 10.59
C SER A 347 -7.22 -6.51 11.04
N PHE A 348 -7.30 -5.45 11.86
CA PHE A 348 -8.56 -4.90 12.35
C PHE A 348 -9.33 -4.15 11.26
N ILE A 349 -8.66 -3.41 10.38
CA ILE A 349 -9.30 -2.78 9.22
C ILE A 349 -10.02 -3.83 8.36
N GLY A 350 -9.33 -4.92 8.00
CA GLY A 350 -9.91 -5.98 7.17
C GLY A 350 -11.17 -6.60 7.78
N ILE A 351 -11.15 -6.88 9.10
CA ILE A 351 -12.31 -7.49 9.75
C ILE A 351 -13.45 -6.50 10.03
N LEU A 352 -13.15 -5.23 10.32
CA LEU A 352 -14.16 -4.19 10.49
C LEU A 352 -14.87 -3.92 9.15
N ASN A 353 -14.14 -3.94 8.02
CA ASN A 353 -14.74 -3.88 6.70
C ASN A 353 -15.64 -5.09 6.40
N ALA A 354 -15.23 -6.30 6.80
CA ALA A 354 -16.08 -7.48 6.71
C ALA A 354 -17.40 -7.28 7.49
N CYS A 355 -17.31 -6.77 8.72
CA CYS A 355 -18.50 -6.42 9.52
C CYS A 355 -19.35 -5.35 8.84
N ALA A 356 -18.75 -4.29 8.29
CA ALA A 356 -19.44 -3.19 7.62
C ALA A 356 -20.20 -3.65 6.37
N HIS A 357 -19.63 -4.57 5.59
CA HIS A 357 -20.26 -5.11 4.39
C HIS A 357 -21.42 -6.08 4.71
N SER A 358 -21.36 -6.78 5.84
CA SER A 358 -22.39 -7.71 6.28
C SER A 358 -23.33 -7.18 7.35
N GLY A 359 -23.22 -5.90 7.75
CA GLY A 359 -24.09 -5.28 8.76
C GLY A 359 -23.93 -5.83 10.18
N LEU A 360 -22.79 -6.43 10.53
CA LEU A 360 -22.55 -7.06 11.83
C LEU A 360 -22.14 -6.04 12.91
N ILE A 361 -23.09 -5.19 13.33
CA ILE A 361 -22.84 -4.03 14.20
C ILE A 361 -22.26 -4.44 15.56
N SER A 362 -22.92 -5.37 16.25
CA SER A 362 -22.56 -5.82 17.59
C SER A 362 -21.15 -6.40 17.64
N ILE A 363 -20.82 -7.24 16.64
CA ILE A 363 -19.49 -7.84 16.49
C ILE A 363 -18.45 -6.76 16.14
N GLY A 364 -18.75 -5.86 15.19
CA GLY A 364 -17.84 -4.78 14.79
C GLY A 364 -17.47 -3.85 15.95
N LYS A 365 -18.45 -3.42 16.76
CA LYS A 365 -18.21 -2.63 17.99
C LYS A 365 -17.34 -3.40 18.98
N GLY A 366 -17.62 -4.69 19.20
CA GLY A 366 -16.83 -5.55 20.08
C GLY A 366 -15.38 -5.69 19.64
N ILE A 367 -15.13 -5.89 18.33
CA ILE A 367 -13.79 -5.95 17.76
C ILE A 367 -13.05 -4.64 17.95
N PHE A 368 -13.69 -3.50 17.64
CA PHE A 368 -13.08 -2.17 17.79
C PHE A 368 -12.62 -1.92 19.23
N LEU A 369 -13.46 -2.23 20.23
CA LEU A 369 -13.11 -2.10 21.64
C LEU A 369 -11.96 -3.05 22.05
N SER A 370 -11.95 -4.27 21.49
CA SER A 370 -10.92 -5.26 21.79
C SER A 370 -9.51 -4.81 21.38
N MET A 371 -9.39 -3.94 20.36
CA MET A 371 -8.09 -3.41 19.91
C MET A 371 -7.31 -2.79 21.05
N LYS A 372 -7.98 -1.92 21.83
CA LYS A 372 -7.36 -1.20 22.94
C LYS A 372 -7.23 -2.10 24.17
N VAL A 373 -8.33 -2.75 24.56
CA VAL A 373 -8.41 -3.49 25.84
C VAL A 373 -7.55 -4.75 25.82
N LYS A 374 -7.64 -5.55 24.75
CA LYS A 374 -7.00 -6.87 24.67
C LYS A 374 -5.67 -6.82 23.91
N HIS A 375 -5.61 -6.05 22.83
CA HIS A 375 -4.48 -6.07 21.92
C HIS A 375 -3.52 -4.88 22.08
N LYS A 376 -3.81 -3.94 23.00
CA LYS A 376 -3.01 -2.75 23.29
C LYS A 376 -2.61 -1.99 22.01
N THR A 377 -3.50 -1.99 21.02
CA THR A 377 -3.33 -1.30 19.74
C THR A 377 -4.27 -0.09 19.75
N GLU A 378 -3.70 1.11 19.64
CA GLU A 378 -4.50 2.33 19.57
C GLU A 378 -5.21 2.43 18.20
N PRO A 379 -6.51 2.74 18.16
CA PRO A 379 -7.23 2.94 16.91
C PRO A 379 -6.68 4.14 16.13
N THR A 380 -6.33 3.90 14.87
CA THR A 380 -5.99 4.95 13.89
C THR A 380 -7.24 5.42 13.14
N ILE A 381 -7.09 6.48 12.35
CA ILE A 381 -8.15 7.09 11.54
C ILE A 381 -8.88 6.07 10.65
N GLU A 382 -8.17 5.14 10.05
CA GLU A 382 -8.75 4.11 9.17
C GLU A 382 -9.70 3.18 9.93
N HIS A 383 -9.41 2.87 11.20
CA HIS A 383 -10.28 2.03 12.03
C HIS A 383 -11.58 2.75 12.38
N TYR A 384 -11.50 4.04 12.70
CA TYR A 384 -12.68 4.88 12.91
C TYR A 384 -13.50 4.96 11.63
N GLY A 385 -12.86 5.15 10.47
CA GLY A 385 -13.52 5.14 9.16
C GLY A 385 -14.32 3.85 8.91
N CYS A 386 -13.75 2.68 9.21
CA CYS A 386 -14.47 1.40 9.09
C CYS A 386 -15.69 1.33 10.03
N LEU A 387 -15.58 1.82 11.26
CA LEU A 387 -16.68 1.80 12.22
C LEU A 387 -17.78 2.81 11.86
N VAL A 388 -17.41 4.00 11.38
CA VAL A 388 -18.33 5.01 10.83
C VAL A 388 -19.07 4.44 9.62
N ASN A 389 -18.37 3.76 8.70
CA ASN A 389 -18.98 3.07 7.58
C ASN A 389 -20.00 2.01 8.03
N LEU A 390 -19.64 1.19 9.04
CA LEU A 390 -20.55 0.18 9.59
C LEU A 390 -21.82 0.80 10.20
N LEU A 391 -21.67 1.83 11.04
CA LEU A 391 -22.79 2.52 11.68
C LEU A 391 -23.66 3.27 10.67
N GLY A 392 -23.02 4.00 9.76
CA GLY A 392 -23.66 4.81 8.74
C GLY A 392 -24.48 3.96 7.78
N ARG A 393 -23.94 2.84 7.29
CA ARG A 393 -24.71 1.89 6.45
C ARG A 393 -25.91 1.30 7.17
N ALA A 394 -25.79 1.08 8.47
CA ALA A 394 -26.87 0.56 9.31
C ALA A 394 -27.90 1.63 9.75
N GLY A 395 -27.72 2.90 9.40
CA GLY A 395 -28.66 3.99 9.71
C GLY A 395 -28.43 4.67 11.06
N TYR A 396 -27.39 4.29 11.81
CA TYR A 396 -27.04 4.92 13.09
C TYR A 396 -26.21 6.19 12.89
N LEU A 397 -26.75 7.16 12.13
CA LEU A 397 -26.05 8.37 11.71
C LEU A 397 -25.59 9.24 12.89
N GLU A 398 -26.43 9.43 13.91
CA GLU A 398 -26.07 10.23 15.08
C GLU A 398 -24.90 9.61 15.86
N GLN A 399 -24.93 8.29 16.09
CA GLN A 399 -23.82 7.59 16.74
C GLN A 399 -22.54 7.67 15.91
N ALA A 400 -22.66 7.61 14.57
CA ALA A 400 -21.52 7.76 13.69
C ALA A 400 -20.96 9.19 13.75
N TYR A 401 -21.82 10.21 13.82
CA TYR A 401 -21.41 11.61 13.95
C TYR A 401 -20.72 11.90 15.29
N GLU A 402 -21.31 11.44 16.39
CA GLU A 402 -20.71 11.53 17.72
C GLU A 402 -19.34 10.82 17.79
N LEU A 403 -19.19 9.68 17.12
CA LEU A 403 -17.92 8.96 17.05
C LEU A 403 -16.83 9.80 16.35
N VAL A 404 -17.18 10.50 15.26
CA VAL A 404 -16.26 11.38 14.54
C VAL A 404 -15.93 12.64 15.34
N LYS A 405 -16.87 13.19 16.13
CA LYS A 405 -16.59 14.34 17.01
C LYS A 405 -15.69 13.98 18.19
N ASN A 406 -15.83 12.76 18.73
CA ASN A 406 -15.16 12.34 19.97
C ASN A 406 -13.87 11.53 19.74
N MET A 407 -13.41 11.38 18.50
CA MET A 407 -12.18 10.65 18.22
C MET A 407 -10.94 11.42 18.68
N LYS A 408 -9.91 10.68 19.10
CA LYS A 408 -8.65 11.23 19.61
C LYS A 408 -7.69 11.72 18.51
N VAL A 409 -8.03 11.48 17.25
CA VAL A 409 -7.23 11.78 16.06
C VAL A 409 -8.02 12.80 15.25
N ASN A 410 -7.37 13.76 14.60
CA ASN A 410 -8.11 14.71 13.77
C ASN A 410 -8.79 13.97 12.59
N PRO A 411 -10.10 14.13 12.38
CA PRO A 411 -10.80 13.50 11.27
C PRO A 411 -10.34 14.08 9.94
N ASP A 412 -10.17 13.23 8.94
CA ASP A 412 -9.78 13.58 7.59
C ASP A 412 -11.00 13.69 6.66
N SER A 413 -10.78 14.16 5.44
CA SER A 413 -11.83 14.28 4.44
C SER A 413 -12.50 12.94 4.08
N VAL A 414 -11.83 11.81 4.32
CA VAL A 414 -12.32 10.46 3.97
C VAL A 414 -13.36 9.98 4.98
N ILE A 415 -13.12 10.15 6.28
CA ILE A 415 -14.11 9.81 7.32
C ILE A 415 -15.36 10.65 7.15
N TRP A 416 -15.21 11.97 6.98
CA TRP A 416 -16.35 12.85 6.77
C TRP A 416 -17.09 12.51 5.48
N GLY A 417 -16.36 12.20 4.40
CA GLY A 417 -16.96 11.70 3.15
C GLY A 417 -17.75 10.41 3.34
N THR A 418 -17.26 9.49 4.18
CA THR A 418 -17.95 8.22 4.51
C THR A 418 -19.25 8.46 5.27
N LEU A 419 -19.24 9.40 6.22
CA LEU A 419 -20.44 9.79 6.96
C LEU A 419 -21.43 10.53 6.05
N LEU A 420 -20.95 11.40 5.17
CA LEU A 420 -21.76 12.13 4.19
C LEU A 420 -22.40 11.18 3.16
N ASP A 421 -21.68 10.15 2.71
CA ASP A 421 -22.22 9.07 1.87
C ASP A 421 -23.34 8.32 2.59
N SER A 422 -23.17 8.06 3.90
CA SER A 422 -24.21 7.46 4.73
C SER A 422 -25.42 8.38 4.91
N CYS A 423 -25.22 9.69 5.08
CA CYS A 423 -26.32 10.67 5.12
C CYS A 423 -27.08 10.70 3.80
N THR A 424 -26.36 10.59 2.67
CA THR A 424 -26.96 10.51 1.33
C THR A 424 -27.79 9.23 1.18
N LEU A 425 -27.27 8.09 1.64
CA LEU A 425 -27.96 6.80 1.64
C LEU A 425 -29.29 6.84 2.40
N HIS A 426 -29.30 7.48 3.57
CA HIS A 426 -30.48 7.58 4.44
C HIS A 426 -31.27 8.89 4.26
N ARG A 427 -30.94 9.69 3.25
CA ARG A 427 -31.59 10.98 2.92
C ARG A 427 -31.64 11.99 4.08
N ASN A 428 -30.63 12.01 4.94
CA ASN A 428 -30.52 12.97 6.04
C ASN A 428 -29.82 14.25 5.56
N VAL A 429 -30.61 15.22 5.09
CA VAL A 429 -30.13 16.49 4.53
C VAL A 429 -29.53 17.39 5.62
N GLY A 430 -30.16 17.48 6.79
CA GLY A 430 -29.71 18.38 7.85
C GLY A 430 -28.30 18.07 8.33
N LEU A 431 -28.01 16.79 8.62
CA LEU A 431 -26.67 16.37 9.05
C LEU A 431 -25.65 16.52 7.90
N ALA A 432 -26.04 16.27 6.66
CA ALA A 432 -25.18 16.44 5.50
C ALA A 432 -24.73 17.91 5.30
N GLU A 433 -25.63 18.87 5.47
CA GLU A 433 -25.32 20.30 5.39
C GLU A 433 -24.38 20.74 6.51
N GLU A 434 -24.60 20.25 7.75
CA GLU A 434 -23.72 20.53 8.88
C GLU A 434 -22.29 20.02 8.61
N ILE A 435 -22.15 18.80 8.09
CA ILE A 435 -20.85 18.21 7.74
C ILE A 435 -20.14 19.02 6.64
N VAL A 436 -20.85 19.40 5.57
CA VAL A 436 -20.23 20.15 4.47
C VAL A 436 -19.82 21.55 4.93
N LYS A 437 -20.65 22.23 5.71
CA LYS A 437 -20.29 23.54 6.28
C LYS A 437 -19.01 23.42 7.10
N PHE A 438 -18.93 22.43 7.99
CA PHE A 438 -17.71 22.17 8.76
C PHE A 438 -16.49 21.89 7.88
N LEU A 439 -16.64 21.07 6.83
CA LEU A 439 -15.54 20.74 5.91
C LEU A 439 -15.04 21.94 5.11
N VAL A 440 -15.95 22.82 4.68
CA VAL A 440 -15.59 24.05 3.96
C VAL A 440 -14.89 25.03 4.90
N ASP A 441 -15.43 25.26 6.09
CA ASP A 441 -14.87 26.18 7.08
C ASP A 441 -13.45 25.76 7.53
N GLN A 442 -13.15 24.45 7.53
CA GLN A 442 -11.84 23.90 7.87
C GLN A 442 -10.92 23.70 6.65
N ASN A 443 -11.35 24.08 5.45
CA ASN A 443 -10.62 23.85 4.19
C ASN A 443 -10.25 22.36 3.96
N LEU A 444 -11.15 21.45 4.35
CA LEU A 444 -11.03 19.98 4.22
C LEU A 444 -11.92 19.41 3.11
N ALA A 445 -12.72 20.25 2.44
CA ALA A 445 -13.64 19.82 1.40
C ALA A 445 -12.89 19.37 0.13
N ASN A 446 -13.31 18.23 -0.43
CA ASN A 446 -12.77 17.69 -1.68
C ASN A 446 -13.89 17.52 -2.73
N SER A 447 -13.53 17.08 -3.94
CA SER A 447 -14.50 16.85 -5.02
C SER A 447 -15.62 15.88 -4.63
N GLY A 448 -15.30 14.85 -3.86
CA GLY A 448 -16.27 13.89 -3.34
C GLY A 448 -17.29 14.54 -2.41
N THR A 449 -16.86 15.42 -1.50
CA THR A 449 -17.73 16.16 -0.57
C THR A 449 -18.83 16.92 -1.31
N TYR A 450 -18.44 17.74 -2.29
CA TYR A 450 -19.40 18.55 -3.06
C TYR A 450 -20.31 17.68 -3.94
N ILE A 451 -19.77 16.62 -4.53
CA ILE A 451 -20.55 15.69 -5.36
C ILE A 451 -21.62 14.97 -4.52
N LEU A 452 -21.28 14.49 -3.33
CA LEU A 452 -22.23 13.78 -2.45
C LEU A 452 -23.38 14.69 -2.02
N LEU A 453 -23.10 15.89 -1.53
CA LEU A 453 -24.15 16.84 -1.14
C LEU A 453 -24.96 17.31 -2.36
N SER A 454 -24.31 17.55 -3.50
CA SER A 454 -25.04 17.89 -4.72
C SER A 454 -25.95 16.76 -5.19
N ASN A 455 -25.55 15.49 -5.05
CA ASN A 455 -26.42 14.36 -5.34
C ASN A 455 -27.61 14.32 -4.37
N LEU A 456 -27.37 14.58 -3.08
CA LEU A 456 -28.43 14.63 -2.06
C LEU A 456 -29.46 15.73 -2.37
N TYR A 457 -29.04 16.95 -2.69
CA TYR A 457 -29.93 18.03 -3.14
C TYR A 457 -30.75 17.62 -4.37
N ALA A 458 -30.12 16.94 -5.31
CA ALA A 458 -30.79 16.46 -6.50
C ALA A 458 -31.86 15.39 -6.17
N THR A 459 -31.62 14.51 -5.18
CA THR A 459 -32.64 13.53 -4.71
C THR A 459 -33.87 14.16 -4.08
N ILE A 460 -33.74 15.36 -3.48
CA ILE A 460 -34.87 16.12 -2.92
C ILE A 460 -35.39 17.20 -3.88
N SER A 461 -34.94 17.20 -5.14
CA SER A 461 -35.30 18.18 -6.17
C SER A 461 -34.93 19.64 -5.86
N ASP A 462 -33.94 19.89 -4.99
CA ASP A 462 -33.37 21.23 -4.77
C ASP A 462 -32.31 21.57 -5.84
N TRP A 463 -32.77 22.03 -7.00
CA TRP A 463 -31.89 22.43 -8.10
C TRP A 463 -31.07 23.69 -7.79
N ALA A 464 -31.55 24.55 -6.89
CA ALA A 464 -30.79 25.71 -6.44
C ALA A 464 -29.56 25.24 -5.62
N GLY A 465 -29.73 24.27 -4.73
CA GLY A 465 -28.64 23.62 -3.99
C GLY A 465 -27.59 22.97 -4.88
N VAL A 466 -28.03 22.25 -5.92
CA VAL A 466 -27.14 21.67 -6.93
C VAL A 466 -26.29 22.75 -7.62
N ALA A 467 -26.91 23.85 -8.03
CA ALA A 467 -26.21 24.96 -8.69
C ALA A 467 -25.20 25.65 -7.75
N ARG A 468 -25.57 25.85 -6.48
CA ARG A 468 -24.66 26.39 -5.44
C ARG A 468 -23.40 25.53 -5.31
N MET A 469 -23.57 24.20 -5.18
CA MET A 469 -22.44 23.27 -5.03
C MET A 469 -21.49 23.30 -6.23
N ARG A 470 -22.00 23.41 -7.47
CA ARG A 470 -21.15 23.51 -8.67
C ARG A 470 -20.34 24.80 -8.73
N THR A 471 -20.95 25.90 -8.33
CA THR A 471 -20.28 27.20 -8.26
C THR A 471 -19.13 27.12 -7.27
N MET A 472 -19.39 26.60 -6.07
CA MET A 472 -18.35 26.34 -5.07
C MET A 472 -17.23 25.43 -5.58
N MET A 473 -17.54 24.34 -6.31
CA MET A 473 -16.51 23.48 -6.90
C MET A 473 -15.61 24.21 -7.90
N LYS A 474 -16.19 25.08 -8.75
CA LYS A 474 -15.42 25.90 -9.70
C LYS A 474 -14.54 26.92 -8.99
N ASP A 475 -15.09 27.61 -8.01
CA ASP A 475 -14.39 28.67 -7.26
C ASP A 475 -13.19 28.12 -6.48
N HIS A 476 -13.30 26.88 -6.00
CA HIS A 476 -12.21 26.20 -5.27
C HIS A 476 -11.28 25.37 -6.19
N GLY A 477 -11.43 25.45 -7.52
CA GLY A 477 -10.57 24.73 -8.47
C GLY A 477 -10.67 23.20 -8.38
N VAL A 478 -11.80 22.68 -7.90
CA VAL A 478 -11.97 21.26 -7.60
C VAL A 478 -12.45 20.50 -8.84
N HIS A 479 -11.60 19.62 -9.35
CA HIS A 479 -11.91 18.78 -10.52
C HIS A 479 -12.50 17.41 -10.13
N LYS A 480 -13.47 16.94 -10.91
CA LYS A 480 -14.08 15.61 -10.75
C LYS A 480 -13.18 14.54 -11.37
N GLU A 481 -12.85 13.50 -10.60
CA GLU A 481 -12.20 12.30 -11.12
C GLU A 481 -13.16 11.58 -12.08
N PRO A 482 -12.75 11.28 -13.32
CA PRO A 482 -13.61 10.58 -14.27
C PRO A 482 -13.83 9.13 -13.83
N GLY A 483 -15.08 8.67 -13.94
CA GLY A 483 -15.41 7.27 -13.78
C GLY A 483 -14.93 6.47 -14.99
N CYS A 484 -14.12 5.45 -14.73
CA CYS A 484 -13.57 4.52 -15.71
C CYS A 484 -13.98 3.09 -15.35
N THR A 485 -14.45 2.34 -16.33
CA THR A 485 -14.74 0.91 -16.20
C THR A 485 -13.82 0.11 -17.10
N SER A 486 -13.12 -0.87 -16.56
CA SER A 486 -12.28 -1.80 -17.31
C SER A 486 -12.93 -3.18 -17.45
N ILE A 487 -12.62 -3.86 -18.55
CA ILE A 487 -13.02 -5.24 -18.85
C ILE A 487 -11.85 -5.96 -19.54
N GLU A 488 -11.53 -7.18 -19.11
CA GLU A 488 -10.53 -8.02 -19.77
C GLU A 488 -11.22 -8.98 -20.74
N VAL A 489 -10.87 -8.88 -22.03
CA VAL A 489 -11.34 -9.79 -23.09
C VAL A 489 -10.16 -10.14 -24.00
N HIS A 490 -10.01 -11.42 -24.35
CA HIS A 490 -8.92 -11.91 -25.20
C HIS A 490 -7.52 -11.47 -24.73
N ASN A 491 -7.23 -11.57 -23.42
CA ASN A 491 -5.97 -11.18 -22.77
C ASN A 491 -5.59 -9.70 -22.90
N LYS A 492 -6.57 -8.84 -23.21
CA LYS A 492 -6.41 -7.40 -23.29
C LYS A 492 -7.41 -6.73 -22.37
N VAL A 493 -6.92 -5.76 -21.59
CA VAL A 493 -7.78 -4.88 -20.80
C VAL A 493 -8.24 -3.74 -21.67
N HIS A 494 -9.54 -3.50 -21.67
CA HIS A 494 -10.20 -2.41 -22.37
C HIS A 494 -10.82 -1.49 -21.33
N GLU A 495 -10.52 -0.20 -21.42
CA GLU A 495 -11.01 0.83 -20.52
C GLU A 495 -12.02 1.71 -21.23
N PHE A 496 -13.09 2.06 -20.52
CA PHE A 496 -14.15 2.92 -21.03
C PHE A 496 -14.39 4.06 -20.05
N VAL A 497 -14.52 5.27 -20.59
CA VAL A 497 -15.02 6.45 -19.87
C VAL A 497 -16.39 6.81 -20.45
N ALA A 498 -17.22 7.49 -19.68
CA ALA A 498 -18.54 7.92 -20.17
C ALA A 498 -18.41 8.70 -21.49
N GLY A 499 -19.18 8.29 -22.50
CA GLY A 499 -19.14 8.90 -23.84
C GLY A 499 -17.88 8.60 -24.67
N ASP A 500 -17.03 7.65 -24.26
CA ASP A 500 -15.80 7.34 -24.98
C ASP A 500 -16.07 6.80 -26.41
N LYS A 501 -15.31 7.31 -27.38
CA LYS A 501 -15.33 6.91 -28.79
C LYS A 501 -13.94 6.50 -29.32
N LYS A 502 -12.92 6.45 -28.46
CA LYS A 502 -11.54 6.11 -28.83
C LYS A 502 -11.34 4.62 -29.14
N HIS A 503 -12.23 3.76 -28.63
CA HIS A 503 -12.12 2.32 -28.83
C HIS A 503 -12.25 1.94 -30.32
N PRO A 504 -11.39 1.07 -30.89
CA PRO A 504 -11.47 0.68 -32.31
C PRO A 504 -12.84 0.14 -32.74
N SER A 505 -13.51 -0.59 -31.84
CA SER A 505 -14.86 -1.13 -32.06
C SER A 505 -15.99 -0.20 -31.61
N SER A 506 -15.73 1.09 -31.41
CA SER A 506 -16.71 2.04 -30.83
C SER A 506 -18.07 1.97 -31.54
N LYS A 507 -18.11 1.99 -32.87
CA LYS A 507 -19.37 1.90 -33.63
C LYS A 507 -20.23 0.69 -33.23
N LYS A 508 -19.62 -0.50 -33.11
CA LYS A 508 -20.32 -1.73 -32.71
C LYS A 508 -20.79 -1.68 -31.25
N ILE A 509 -20.00 -1.08 -30.37
CA ILE A 509 -20.34 -0.92 -28.95
C ILE A 509 -21.56 -0.03 -28.80
N TYR A 510 -21.62 1.11 -29.51
CA TYR A 510 -22.78 2.01 -29.45
C TYR A 510 -24.04 1.39 -30.05
N MET A 511 -23.92 0.59 -31.12
CA MET A 511 -25.06 -0.17 -31.64
C MET A 511 -25.62 -1.17 -30.60
N MET A 512 -24.75 -1.96 -29.97
CA MET A 512 -25.17 -2.86 -28.89
C MET A 512 -25.72 -2.10 -27.68
N LEU A 513 -25.18 -0.91 -27.38
CA LEU A 513 -25.70 -0.06 -26.30
C LEU A 513 -27.11 0.46 -26.62
N GLU A 514 -27.40 0.81 -27.88
CA GLU A 514 -28.75 1.16 -28.33
C GLU A 514 -29.71 -0.04 -28.18
N GLU A 515 -29.29 -1.25 -28.55
CA GLU A 515 -30.07 -2.48 -28.33
C GLU A 515 -30.35 -2.71 -26.84
N VAL A 516 -29.32 -2.62 -25.99
CA VAL A 516 -29.45 -2.76 -24.53
C VAL A 516 -30.42 -1.72 -23.98
N ASN A 517 -30.32 -0.46 -24.40
CA ASN A 517 -31.23 0.59 -23.96
C ASN A 517 -32.67 0.34 -24.45
N GLY A 518 -32.85 -0.26 -25.63
CA GLY A 518 -34.14 -0.76 -26.10
C GLY A 518 -34.72 -1.82 -25.17
N TRP A 519 -33.94 -2.88 -24.88
CA TRP A 519 -34.37 -3.95 -23.97
C TRP A 519 -34.76 -3.44 -22.59
N LEU A 520 -34.01 -2.47 -22.07
CA LEU A 520 -34.31 -1.84 -20.79
C LEU A 520 -35.66 -1.12 -20.82
N LYS A 521 -35.92 -0.31 -21.86
CA LYS A 521 -37.20 0.41 -22.04
C LYS A 521 -38.39 -0.56 -22.14
N ASP A 522 -38.24 -1.65 -22.88
CA ASP A 522 -39.28 -2.68 -23.04
C ASP A 522 -39.63 -3.37 -21.70
N HIS A 523 -38.67 -3.42 -20.76
CA HIS A 523 -38.85 -3.94 -19.41
C HIS A 523 -39.22 -2.87 -18.38
N GLY A 524 -39.67 -1.69 -18.82
CA GLY A 524 -40.17 -0.62 -17.95
C GLY A 524 -39.09 0.14 -17.19
N TYR A 525 -37.82 0.05 -17.59
CA TYR A 525 -36.76 0.83 -16.97
C TYR A 525 -36.91 2.32 -17.30
N SER A 526 -36.89 3.14 -16.25
CA SER A 526 -36.78 4.59 -16.33
C SER A 526 -35.46 5.04 -15.70
N PRO A 527 -34.59 5.80 -16.42
CA PRO A 527 -33.35 6.30 -15.85
C PRO A 527 -33.59 7.16 -14.62
N GLN A 528 -32.77 6.99 -13.58
CA GLN A 528 -32.81 7.85 -12.40
C GLN A 528 -32.19 9.22 -12.73
N THR A 529 -32.97 10.11 -13.35
CA THR A 529 -32.51 11.44 -13.79
C THR A 529 -32.18 12.39 -12.64
N ASP A 530 -32.60 12.04 -11.42
CA ASP A 530 -32.48 12.86 -10.21
C ASP A 530 -31.05 12.93 -9.67
N ILE A 531 -30.08 12.23 -10.27
CA ILE A 531 -28.68 12.14 -9.79
C ILE A 531 -27.68 12.79 -10.79
N VAL A 532 -28.14 13.22 -11.97
CA VAL A 532 -27.24 13.71 -13.04
C VAL A 532 -26.91 15.20 -12.88
N LEU A 533 -25.65 15.47 -12.55
CA LEU A 533 -25.09 16.79 -12.27
C LEU A 533 -24.86 17.72 -13.48
N HIS A 534 -25.67 17.65 -14.55
CA HIS A 534 -25.52 18.56 -15.70
C HIS A 534 -26.73 19.51 -15.89
N ASP A 535 -26.48 20.76 -16.30
CA ASP A 535 -27.48 21.81 -16.65
C ASP A 535 -28.10 21.56 -18.02
N PHE A 536 -28.66 20.38 -18.14
CA PHE A 536 -29.24 19.86 -19.34
C PHE A 536 -30.71 19.60 -19.07
N GLY A 537 -31.56 19.81 -20.08
CA GLY A 537 -32.98 19.42 -19.99
C GLY A 537 -33.10 17.94 -19.58
N LYS A 538 -34.23 17.52 -19.00
CA LYS A 538 -34.45 16.11 -18.56
C LYS A 538 -34.00 15.08 -19.62
N ASN A 539 -34.20 15.39 -20.90
CA ASN A 539 -33.82 14.55 -22.04
C ASN A 539 -32.29 14.39 -22.22
N GLU A 540 -31.49 15.42 -21.99
CA GLU A 540 -30.03 15.37 -22.12
C GLU A 540 -29.37 14.71 -20.90
N ARG A 541 -29.98 14.82 -19.70
CA ARG A 541 -29.57 14.04 -18.52
C ARG A 541 -29.78 12.54 -18.72
N ALA A 542 -30.92 12.14 -19.29
CA ALA A 542 -31.18 10.76 -19.67
C ALA A 542 -30.14 10.26 -20.69
N ARG A 543 -29.80 11.05 -21.71
CA ARG A 543 -28.74 10.72 -22.69
C ARG A 543 -27.36 10.55 -22.07
N SER A 544 -27.01 11.32 -21.03
CA SER A 544 -25.75 11.13 -20.30
C SER A 544 -25.69 9.80 -19.53
N LEU A 545 -26.82 9.36 -18.97
CA LEU A 545 -26.94 8.06 -18.27
C LEU A 545 -26.91 6.87 -19.24
N GLU A 546 -27.36 7.07 -20.47
CA GLU A 546 -27.30 6.04 -21.52
C GLU A 546 -25.86 5.66 -21.86
N VAL A 547 -24.89 6.58 -21.71
CA VAL A 547 -23.48 6.39 -22.11
C VAL A 547 -22.51 6.23 -20.93
N HIS A 548 -22.99 5.76 -19.78
CA HIS A 548 -22.13 5.44 -18.64
C HIS A 548 -21.07 4.39 -18.98
N SER A 549 -19.89 4.50 -18.36
CA SER A 549 -18.75 3.61 -18.64
C SER A 549 -19.06 2.14 -18.34
N GLU A 550 -19.89 1.87 -17.33
CA GLU A 550 -20.35 0.53 -16.98
C GLU A 550 -21.18 -0.08 -18.11
N LYS A 551 -22.11 0.68 -18.69
CA LYS A 551 -22.96 0.21 -19.81
C LYS A 551 -22.13 -0.04 -21.06
N LEU A 552 -21.16 0.85 -21.37
CA LEU A 552 -20.22 0.66 -22.48
C LEU A 552 -19.38 -0.62 -22.31
N ALA A 553 -18.85 -0.86 -21.11
CA ALA A 553 -18.07 -2.06 -20.83
C ALA A 553 -18.92 -3.33 -20.91
N ILE A 554 -20.16 -3.31 -20.42
CA ILE A 554 -21.10 -4.44 -20.53
C ILE A 554 -21.46 -4.69 -22.00
N ALA A 555 -21.79 -3.65 -22.77
CA ALA A 555 -22.09 -3.76 -24.20
C ALA A 555 -20.90 -4.36 -24.97
N TYR A 556 -19.67 -3.91 -24.68
CA TYR A 556 -18.46 -4.52 -25.25
C TYR A 556 -18.30 -5.99 -24.83
N GLY A 557 -18.59 -6.32 -23.57
CA GLY A 557 -18.61 -7.69 -23.07
C GLY A 557 -19.62 -8.56 -23.82
N LEU A 558 -20.84 -8.06 -24.06
CA LEU A 558 -21.89 -8.78 -24.79
C LEU A 558 -21.49 -9.11 -26.23
N ILE A 559 -20.87 -8.17 -26.95
CA ILE A 559 -20.45 -8.41 -28.35
C ILE A 559 -19.19 -9.25 -28.48
N SER A 560 -18.32 -9.23 -27.47
CA SER A 560 -16.96 -9.80 -27.59
C SER A 560 -16.80 -11.17 -26.93
N THR A 561 -17.84 -11.67 -26.24
CA THR A 561 -17.78 -12.94 -25.52
C THR A 561 -18.95 -13.84 -25.90
N LYS A 562 -18.75 -15.16 -25.78
CA LYS A 562 -19.79 -16.15 -26.11
C LYS A 562 -21.03 -15.97 -25.24
N ALA A 563 -22.21 -16.22 -25.80
CA ALA A 563 -23.47 -16.26 -25.06
C ALA A 563 -23.36 -17.20 -23.83
N GLY A 564 -23.97 -16.80 -22.71
CA GLY A 564 -23.91 -17.54 -21.44
C GLY A 564 -22.60 -17.40 -20.64
N SER A 565 -21.51 -16.89 -21.21
CA SER A 565 -20.27 -16.69 -20.43
C SER A 565 -20.43 -15.56 -19.40
N THR A 566 -19.64 -15.58 -18.32
CA THR A 566 -19.69 -14.52 -17.30
C THR A 566 -19.01 -13.24 -17.80
N ILE A 567 -19.65 -12.09 -17.63
CA ILE A 567 -19.04 -10.78 -17.91
C ILE A 567 -18.44 -10.26 -16.61
N LYS A 568 -17.16 -9.88 -16.61
CA LYS A 568 -16.48 -9.32 -15.44
C LYS A 568 -15.99 -7.91 -15.76
N ILE A 569 -16.41 -6.93 -14.99
CA ILE A 569 -15.98 -5.53 -15.14
C ILE A 569 -15.48 -4.98 -13.82
N VAL A 570 -14.56 -4.02 -13.89
CA VAL A 570 -14.02 -3.32 -12.72
C VAL A 570 -14.26 -1.82 -12.88
N LYS A 571 -14.84 -1.19 -11.87
CA LYS A 571 -15.04 0.26 -11.79
C LYS A 571 -14.01 0.87 -10.86
N ASN A 572 -13.34 1.93 -11.32
CA ASN A 572 -12.38 2.68 -10.51
C ASN A 572 -13.03 3.49 -9.38
N LEU A 573 -14.34 3.70 -9.41
CA LEU A 573 -15.17 4.40 -8.44
C LEU A 573 -16.27 3.47 -7.89
N ARG A 574 -17.07 3.97 -6.94
CA ARG A 574 -18.31 3.30 -6.53
C ARG A 574 -19.28 3.25 -7.71
N VAL A 575 -19.90 2.09 -7.94
CA VAL A 575 -20.97 1.95 -8.96
C VAL A 575 -22.18 2.75 -8.49
N CYS A 576 -22.74 3.60 -9.36
CA CYS A 576 -23.92 4.38 -9.03
C CYS A 576 -25.19 3.51 -8.99
N LEU A 577 -26.23 4.00 -8.30
CA LEU A 577 -27.49 3.28 -8.12
C LEU A 577 -28.16 2.92 -9.47
N ASP A 578 -28.16 3.85 -10.43
CA ASP A 578 -28.70 3.61 -11.77
C ASP A 578 -27.98 2.48 -12.51
N CYS A 579 -26.64 2.51 -12.55
CA CYS A 579 -25.84 1.44 -13.16
C CYS A 579 -26.03 0.09 -12.45
N HIS A 580 -26.22 0.10 -11.13
CA HIS A 580 -26.49 -1.11 -10.35
C HIS A 580 -27.83 -1.75 -10.75
N GLU A 581 -28.91 -0.97 -10.83
CA GLU A 581 -30.23 -1.48 -11.26
C GLU A 581 -30.23 -1.90 -12.74
N VAL A 582 -29.56 -1.15 -13.61
CA VAL A 582 -29.39 -1.54 -15.02
C VAL A 582 -28.64 -2.86 -15.12
N THR A 583 -27.59 -3.07 -14.33
CA THR A 583 -26.81 -4.32 -14.39
C THR A 583 -27.65 -5.52 -13.96
N LYS A 584 -28.53 -5.37 -12.96
CA LYS A 584 -29.53 -6.40 -12.61
C LYS A 584 -30.41 -6.73 -13.82
N LEU A 585 -31.01 -5.73 -14.43
CA LEU A 585 -31.91 -5.93 -15.58
C LEU A 585 -31.20 -6.58 -16.75
N ILE A 586 -29.99 -6.13 -17.11
CA ILE A 586 -29.19 -6.74 -18.19
C ILE A 586 -28.89 -8.21 -17.86
N SER A 587 -28.51 -8.52 -16.61
CA SER A 587 -28.28 -9.91 -16.19
C SER A 587 -29.52 -10.79 -16.38
N LYS A 588 -30.70 -10.28 -16.00
CA LYS A 588 -31.99 -10.97 -16.17
C LYS A 588 -32.35 -11.18 -17.65
N ILE A 589 -32.23 -10.13 -18.47
CA ILE A 589 -32.59 -10.14 -19.90
C ILE A 589 -31.68 -11.06 -20.69
N THR A 590 -30.37 -10.94 -20.48
CA THR A 590 -29.38 -11.70 -21.25
C THR A 590 -29.14 -13.11 -20.70
N ARG A 591 -29.69 -13.44 -19.51
CA ARG A 591 -29.40 -14.67 -18.76
C ARG A 591 -27.90 -14.90 -18.58
N ARG A 592 -27.16 -13.81 -18.37
CA ARG A 592 -25.72 -13.84 -18.13
C ARG A 592 -25.42 -13.39 -16.72
N ARG A 593 -24.50 -14.11 -16.09
CA ARG A 593 -23.88 -13.70 -14.83
C ARG A 593 -22.96 -12.51 -15.10
N ILE A 594 -23.15 -11.42 -14.36
CA ILE A 594 -22.31 -10.21 -14.46
C ILE A 594 -21.65 -9.97 -13.10
N VAL A 595 -20.33 -9.89 -13.09
CA VAL A 595 -19.54 -9.57 -11.90
C VAL A 595 -19.01 -8.15 -12.05
N VAL A 596 -19.37 -7.28 -11.12
CA VAL A 596 -18.89 -5.91 -11.08
C VAL A 596 -18.06 -5.72 -9.82
N ARG A 597 -16.78 -5.41 -9.96
CA ARG A 597 -15.95 -4.98 -8.83
C ARG A 597 -15.91 -3.45 -8.79
N ASP A 598 -16.25 -2.85 -7.66
CA ASP A 598 -15.96 -1.43 -7.41
C ASP A 598 -14.68 -1.26 -6.54
N ARG A 599 -14.43 -0.06 -6.01
CA ARG A 599 -13.25 0.18 -5.14
C ARG A 599 -13.19 -0.79 -3.95
N ASN A 600 -14.33 -1.18 -3.40
CA ASN A 600 -14.40 -1.80 -2.07
C ASN A 600 -14.94 -3.24 -2.09
N ARG A 601 -15.76 -3.61 -3.08
CA ARG A 601 -16.40 -4.93 -3.10
C ARG A 601 -16.76 -5.43 -4.48
N PHE A 602 -17.07 -6.72 -4.55
CA PHE A 602 -17.72 -7.33 -5.70
C PHE A 602 -19.24 -7.18 -5.60
N HIS A 603 -19.91 -7.20 -6.75
CA HIS A 603 -21.35 -7.31 -6.88
C HIS A 603 -21.58 -8.40 -7.91
N LEU A 604 -22.22 -9.50 -7.50
CA LEU A 604 -22.57 -10.59 -8.38
C LEU A 604 -24.03 -10.43 -8.80
N PHE A 605 -24.25 -10.18 -10.08
CA PHE A 605 -25.58 -10.07 -10.67
C PHE A 605 -25.93 -11.36 -11.40
N GLU A 606 -27.05 -11.95 -10.99
CA GLU A 606 -27.56 -13.19 -11.54
C GLU A 606 -29.10 -13.15 -11.53
N ASP A 607 -29.72 -13.39 -12.68
CA ASP A 607 -31.18 -13.39 -12.87
C ASP A 607 -31.92 -12.17 -12.29
N GLY A 608 -31.29 -10.99 -12.33
CA GLY A 608 -31.87 -9.75 -11.82
C GLY A 608 -31.69 -9.48 -10.33
N SER A 609 -30.95 -10.35 -9.63
CA SER A 609 -30.61 -10.18 -8.22
C SER A 609 -29.12 -9.86 -8.04
N CYS A 610 -28.76 -9.19 -6.95
CA CYS A 610 -27.38 -8.91 -6.58
C CYS A 610 -27.03 -9.62 -5.27
N SER A 611 -25.86 -10.26 -5.19
CA SER A 611 -25.40 -11.00 -3.99
C SER A 611 -25.24 -10.14 -2.74
N PHE A 612 -25.04 -8.82 -2.88
CA PHE A 612 -25.00 -7.89 -1.75
C PHE A 612 -26.36 -7.21 -1.58
N LEU A 613 -27.27 -7.89 -0.88
CA LEU A 613 -28.50 -7.29 -0.38
C LEU A 613 -28.19 -6.36 0.81
N ALA A 614 -28.11 -5.04 0.55
CA ALA A 614 -28.32 -4.00 1.55
C ALA A 614 -28.45 -2.60 0.90
N ASP A 615 -29.47 -2.40 0.07
CA ASP A 615 -30.13 -1.09 -0.09
C ASP A 615 -31.53 -1.09 0.55
N ALA A 616 -31.85 -2.16 1.30
CA ALA A 616 -33.05 -2.28 2.13
C ALA A 616 -32.70 -3.01 3.44
N ILE A 617 -31.95 -2.37 4.34
CA ILE A 617 -31.87 -2.82 5.73
C ILE A 617 -33.12 -2.29 6.42
N GLN A 618 -34.13 -3.13 6.60
CA GLN A 618 -35.19 -2.84 7.57
C GLN A 618 -34.62 -2.94 9.00
N PRO A 619 -35.05 -2.10 9.96
CA PRO A 619 -34.38 -1.96 11.26
C PRO A 619 -34.50 -3.14 12.23
N HIS A 620 -35.17 -4.25 11.88
CA HIS A 620 -35.48 -5.31 12.84
C HIS A 620 -35.36 -6.70 12.23
N GLY A 621 -34.53 -7.57 12.82
CA GLY A 621 -34.84 -9.01 12.78
C GLY A 621 -33.73 -10.04 12.60
N VAL A 622 -32.43 -9.71 12.58
CA VAL A 622 -31.38 -10.75 12.42
C VAL A 622 -30.22 -10.59 13.42
N ASP A 623 -30.52 -10.50 14.72
CA ASP A 623 -29.47 -10.45 15.77
C ASP A 623 -29.59 -11.60 16.81
N VAL A 624 -30.52 -12.54 16.63
CA VAL A 624 -30.86 -13.51 17.70
C VAL A 624 -30.04 -14.81 17.65
N HIS A 625 -29.56 -15.24 16.48
CA HIS A 625 -28.87 -16.55 16.38
C HIS A 625 -27.33 -16.53 16.51
N LEU A 626 -26.69 -15.36 16.45
CA LEU A 626 -25.22 -15.24 16.49
C LEU A 626 -24.63 -15.08 17.91
N ASN A 627 -25.44 -14.69 18.88
CA ASN A 627 -25.02 -14.57 20.29
C ASN A 627 -24.62 -15.91 20.91
N HIS A 628 -25.05 -17.05 20.37
CA HIS A 628 -24.79 -18.36 20.99
C HIS A 628 -23.43 -18.96 20.60
N ILE A 629 -22.89 -18.63 19.42
CA ILE A 629 -21.60 -19.18 18.92
C ILE A 629 -20.43 -18.27 19.27
N TYR A 630 -20.63 -16.94 19.24
CA TYR A 630 -19.61 -15.95 19.61
C TYR A 630 -19.75 -15.38 21.03
N GLY A 631 -20.87 -15.67 21.71
CA GLY A 631 -21.12 -15.25 23.09
C GLY A 631 -20.09 -15.76 24.09
N HIS A 632 -19.45 -16.90 23.84
CA HIS A 632 -18.38 -17.40 24.70
C HIS A 632 -17.13 -16.50 24.73
N MET A 633 -16.91 -15.70 23.69
CA MET A 633 -15.79 -14.73 23.62
C MET A 633 -16.14 -13.39 24.29
N VAL A 634 -17.42 -13.03 24.33
CA VAL A 634 -17.93 -11.80 24.96
C VAL A 634 -18.22 -12.01 26.45
N LEU A 635 -18.77 -13.15 26.86
CA LEU A 635 -19.09 -13.47 28.26
C LEU A 635 -17.85 -13.66 29.13
N THR A 636 -16.77 -14.23 28.61
CA THR A 636 -15.50 -14.31 29.35
C THR A 636 -14.87 -12.93 29.57
N SER A 637 -15.17 -11.95 28.71
CA SER A 637 -14.72 -10.56 28.84
C SER A 637 -15.64 -9.72 29.74
N PHE A 638 -16.95 -9.95 29.71
CA PHE A 638 -17.93 -9.26 30.59
C PHE A 638 -17.85 -9.72 32.06
N VAL A 639 -17.54 -10.99 32.32
CA VAL A 639 -17.36 -11.50 33.69
C VAL A 639 -16.08 -10.93 34.33
N LEU A 640 -15.02 -10.66 33.56
CA LEU A 640 -13.83 -9.98 34.09
C LEU A 640 -14.05 -8.49 34.39
N ILE A 641 -14.89 -7.79 33.62
CA ILE A 641 -15.19 -6.36 33.84
C ILE A 641 -16.03 -6.15 35.12
N ARG A 642 -16.95 -7.07 35.45
CA ARG A 642 -17.66 -7.05 36.75
C ARG A 642 -16.78 -7.41 37.94
N GLY A 643 -15.68 -8.15 37.73
CA GLY A 643 -14.70 -8.48 38.77
C GLY A 643 -13.75 -7.33 39.12
N LEU A 644 -13.44 -6.45 38.17
CA LEU A 644 -12.49 -5.35 38.34
C LEU A 644 -13.12 -4.02 38.83
N CYS A 645 -14.45 -3.90 38.83
CA CYS A 645 -15.16 -2.72 39.36
C CYS A 645 -15.71 -2.90 40.80
N LYS A 646 -15.35 -3.98 41.50
CA LYS A 646 -15.74 -4.23 42.92
C LYS A 646 -14.65 -3.85 43.94
N GLY A 647 -13.63 -3.10 43.52
CA GLY A 647 -12.50 -2.72 44.37
C GLY A 647 -12.22 -1.22 44.40
N SER A 648 -13.23 -0.36 44.53
CA SER A 648 -13.06 1.03 45.03
C SER A 648 -14.41 1.74 45.21
N VAL A 649 -15.17 1.41 46.26
CA VAL A 649 -16.19 2.35 46.77
C VAL A 649 -16.20 2.24 48.28
N GLU A 650 -15.25 2.92 48.90
CA GLU A 650 -15.33 3.32 50.29
C GLU A 650 -15.21 4.85 50.30
N GLY A 651 -16.29 5.51 50.72
CA GLY A 651 -16.39 6.97 50.72
C GLY A 651 -17.27 7.53 49.60
N VAL A 652 -18.57 7.58 49.83
CA VAL A 652 -19.40 8.82 49.89
C VAL A 652 -20.83 8.36 50.17
N ARG A 653 -21.19 8.48 51.45
CA ARG A 653 -22.55 8.40 51.99
C ARG A 653 -23.22 9.79 51.79
N ILE A 654 -24.55 9.83 51.81
CA ILE A 654 -25.43 11.04 51.81
C ILE A 654 -25.73 11.49 50.35
N VAL A 655 -26.91 11.33 49.73
CA VAL A 655 -28.31 11.54 50.16
C VAL A 655 -29.25 10.57 49.40
N LYS A 656 -30.08 9.80 50.13
CA LYS A 656 -31.35 9.23 49.63
C LYS A 656 -32.43 9.58 50.65
N LYS A 657 -33.35 10.47 50.30
CA LYS A 657 -34.72 10.54 50.84
C LYS A 657 -35.50 11.63 50.10
N ALA A 658 -36.43 11.20 49.25
CA ALA A 658 -37.80 11.71 49.16
C ALA A 658 -38.58 10.91 48.09
N THR A 659 -39.22 9.87 48.59
CA THR A 659 -40.52 9.30 48.24
C THR A 659 -41.43 10.04 47.25
N VAL A 660 -42.01 9.24 46.33
CA VAL A 660 -43.45 9.15 45.99
C VAL A 660 -44.11 10.38 45.35
N GLN A 661 -44.35 10.32 44.03
CA GLN A 661 -45.66 9.96 43.45
C GLN A 661 -45.49 9.55 41.98
#